data_AF-A0A2R6PTW2-F1
#
_entry.id   AF-A0A2R6PTW2-F1
#
_cell.length_a   1.000
_cell.length_b   1.000
_cell.length_c   1.000
_cell.angle_alpha   90.00
_cell.angle_beta   90.00
_cell.angle_gamma   90.00
#
_symmetry.space_group_name_H-M   'P 1'
#
loop_
_entity.id
_entity.type
_entity.pdbx_description
1 polymer ?
#
loop_
_entity_poly.entity_id
_entity_poly.type
_entity_poly.pdbx_seq_one_letter_code
_entity_poly.pdbx_strand_id
1 'polypeptide(L)'
;MGLSLNIDMSSTAFIEPLPVIDFVTQLLNRDVSSRPLSDADRVKIKKALRGVKVEVTHRGNMRRKYRISGLTSQATRELTFPVDERGTMKSVVEYFQETYGFAIQHTQWPCLQVGNQQRPNYLPMEVCKIVEGQRYSKRLNEKQITALLKVTCQRPQEREYDILQTVHHNAYADDPYAKEFGIKISEKLASVEARVLPAPWLKYHDTGREKDCLPQVGQWNMMNKKMVNGGTVNNWICINFSRNVQDSVARGFCVELAQMCVISGMVFTRDPVLPPVSARPDHVERVLKARFHEAMTKLQPQRKELDLLIVILPDNNGSLYGDLKRICETDLGIVSQCCLTKHVFRMNKQYLANVALKINVKVGGRNTVLVDALSRRIPLTVHHNAYADDPYAKEFGIKISEKLASVEARVLPAPWLKYHDTGREKDCLPQVGQWNMMNKKMVNGGTVNNWICINFSRNVQDSVARGFCVELAQMCVISGMVFTRDPVLPPVSARPDHVERVLKARFHEAMTKLQPQRKELDLLIVILPDNNGSLYGDLKRICETDLGIVSQCCLTKHVFRMNKQYLANVALKINVKVGGRNTVLVDALSRRIPLVSDKPTIIFGADVTHPHPGEDSSPSIAAVVASQDWPEVTKYAGLVCAQEHRQELIQDLFKSWQDPVRGTVTGGMIKELLISFRKATGQKPQRIIFYRDGVSEGQFYQVLLFELDAIRKACASLEPNYQPPVTFVVVQKRHHTRLFANNHSDRNAVDRSGNILPGTVVDSKICHPTEFDFYLCSHAGIQGTSRPAHYHVLWDENKFSADGLQSLTNNLCYTYARCTRSVSIVPPAYYAHLAAFRARFYMEPETSDSGSMTSAMASARGGMIVGGGARSTRVPGANAPVRPLPALKDNVKRVMFYC
;
A
#
# COMPACT_ATOMS: atom_id res chain seq x y z
N MET A 1 -25.82 24.06 2.05
CA MET A 1 -25.79 23.13 3.21
C MET A 1 -25.23 23.94 4.37
N GLY A 2 -25.79 23.80 5.58
CA GLY A 2 -25.31 24.51 6.77
C GLY A 2 -24.21 23.74 7.49
N LEU A 3 -24.10 23.94 8.80
CA LEU A 3 -23.18 23.18 9.67
C LEU A 3 -23.41 21.66 9.54
N SER A 4 -22.33 20.87 9.58
CA SER A 4 -22.37 19.41 9.47
C SER A 4 -21.71 18.76 10.68
N LEU A 5 -22.33 17.74 11.24
CA LEU A 5 -21.77 16.91 12.31
C LEU A 5 -21.20 15.62 11.71
N ASN A 6 -19.87 15.45 11.77
CA ASN A 6 -19.18 14.28 11.22
C ASN A 6 -19.00 13.21 12.32
N ILE A 7 -19.67 12.06 12.18
CA ILE A 7 -19.63 10.95 13.14
C ILE A 7 -19.02 9.73 12.43
N ASP A 8 -18.05 9.07 13.08
CA ASP A 8 -17.44 7.84 12.59
C ASP A 8 -17.13 6.89 13.75
N MET A 9 -17.18 5.59 13.46
CA MET A 9 -16.88 4.55 14.44
C MET A 9 -15.37 4.34 14.57
N SER A 10 -14.88 4.27 15.80
CA SER A 10 -13.48 3.97 16.11
C SER A 10 -13.37 2.90 17.19
N SER A 11 -12.26 2.15 17.17
CA SER A 11 -11.97 1.16 18.19
C SER A 11 -10.53 1.34 18.66
N THR A 12 -10.32 1.21 19.97
CA THR A 12 -9.00 1.26 20.60
C THR A 12 -8.92 0.21 21.69
N ALA A 13 -7.71 -0.24 21.99
CA ALA A 13 -7.48 -1.18 23.08
C ALA A 13 -7.52 -0.46 24.44
N PHE A 14 -8.13 -1.11 25.42
CA PHE A 14 -8.15 -0.71 26.83
C PHE A 14 -7.53 -1.84 27.67
N ILE A 15 -6.98 -1.48 28.83
CA ILE A 15 -6.51 -2.45 29.83
C ILE A 15 -7.74 -2.97 30.57
N GLU A 16 -7.89 -4.28 30.64
CA GLU A 16 -8.99 -4.91 31.37
C GLU A 16 -8.91 -4.61 32.88
N PRO A 17 -10.03 -4.24 33.54
CA PRO A 17 -10.06 -3.87 34.96
C PRO A 17 -10.06 -5.10 35.88
N LEU A 18 -9.01 -5.91 35.79
CA LEU A 18 -8.85 -7.16 36.56
C LEU A 18 -8.13 -6.92 37.90
N PRO A 19 -8.32 -7.80 38.90
CA PRO A 19 -7.36 -7.96 39.99
C PRO A 19 -5.94 -8.14 39.44
N VAL A 20 -4.95 -7.52 40.09
CA VAL A 20 -3.58 -7.53 39.57
C VAL A 20 -3.01 -8.95 39.52
N ILE A 21 -3.39 -9.83 40.46
CA ILE A 21 -3.01 -11.24 40.46
C ILE A 21 -3.50 -11.96 39.19
N ASP A 22 -4.77 -11.76 38.81
CA ASP A 22 -5.36 -12.37 37.62
C ASP A 22 -4.68 -11.85 36.35
N PHE A 23 -4.43 -10.54 36.28
CA PHE A 23 -3.71 -9.93 35.18
C PHE A 23 -2.30 -10.54 35.01
N VAL A 24 -1.56 -10.74 36.11
CA VAL A 24 -0.23 -11.37 36.08
C VAL A 24 -0.31 -12.82 35.62
N THR A 25 -1.30 -13.56 36.09
CA THR A 25 -1.55 -14.96 35.71
C THR A 25 -1.82 -15.07 34.20
N GLN A 26 -2.68 -14.20 33.66
CA GLN A 26 -2.94 -14.11 32.23
C GLN A 26 -1.70 -13.70 31.42
N LEU A 27 -0.93 -12.70 31.90
CA LEU A 27 0.28 -12.23 31.23
C LEU A 27 1.36 -13.32 31.11
N LEU A 28 1.47 -14.17 32.12
CA LEU A 28 2.43 -15.28 32.16
C LEU A 28 1.88 -16.56 31.51
N ASN A 29 0.57 -16.64 31.25
CA ASN A 29 -0.12 -17.76 30.62
C ASN A 29 0.17 -19.10 31.32
N ARG A 30 0.20 -19.07 32.65
CA ARG A 30 0.38 -20.24 33.53
C ARG A 30 -0.17 -19.92 34.90
N ASP A 31 -0.56 -20.95 35.64
CA ASP A 31 -0.87 -20.80 37.05
C ASP A 31 0.42 -20.49 37.84
N VAL A 32 0.47 -19.31 38.44
CA VAL A 32 1.65 -18.79 39.18
C VAL A 32 1.48 -18.89 40.69
N SER A 33 0.36 -19.45 41.16
CA SER A 33 0.11 -19.65 42.59
C SER A 33 1.12 -20.59 43.26
N SER A 34 1.68 -21.55 42.53
CA SER A 34 2.50 -22.65 43.08
C SER A 34 4.03 -22.48 42.98
N ARG A 35 4.55 -21.45 42.30
CA ARG A 35 6.01 -21.24 42.13
C ARG A 35 6.44 -19.78 42.29
N PRO A 36 7.67 -19.50 42.79
CA PRO A 36 8.23 -18.16 42.81
C PRO A 36 8.36 -17.57 41.40
N LEU A 37 8.20 -16.25 41.28
CA LEU A 37 8.43 -15.54 40.02
C LEU A 37 9.93 -15.45 39.73
N SER A 38 10.36 -15.84 38.52
CA SER A 38 11.74 -15.65 38.10
C SER A 38 12.06 -14.17 37.84
N ASP A 39 13.34 -13.80 37.76
CA ASP A 39 13.73 -12.44 37.38
C ASP A 39 13.18 -12.04 36.00
N ALA A 40 13.12 -12.99 35.05
CA ALA A 40 12.53 -12.76 33.74
C ALA A 40 11.02 -12.45 33.83
N ASP A 41 10.29 -13.16 34.70
CA ASP A 41 8.88 -12.89 34.97
C ASP A 41 8.69 -11.51 35.60
N ARG A 42 9.52 -11.16 36.60
CA ARG A 42 9.48 -9.85 37.26
C ARG A 42 9.72 -8.72 36.27
N VAL A 43 10.69 -8.85 35.36
CA VAL A 43 10.96 -7.86 34.31
C VAL A 43 9.77 -7.74 33.36
N LYS A 44 9.15 -8.85 32.97
CA LYS A 44 7.97 -8.87 32.10
C LYS A 44 6.76 -8.20 32.76
N ILE A 45 6.47 -8.51 34.03
CA ILE A 45 5.37 -7.90 34.79
C ILE A 45 5.63 -6.40 35.00
N LYS A 46 6.85 -6.03 35.41
CA LYS A 46 7.25 -4.62 35.58
C LYS A 46 7.01 -3.85 34.30
N LYS A 47 7.42 -4.40 33.15
CA LYS A 47 7.21 -3.77 31.83
C LYS A 47 5.72 -3.63 31.49
N ALA A 48 4.89 -4.61 31.86
CA ALA A 48 3.44 -4.57 31.59
C ALA A 48 2.73 -3.52 32.47
N LEU A 49 2.95 -3.55 33.78
CA LEU A 49 2.22 -2.75 34.78
C LEU A 49 2.76 -1.33 35.00
N ARG A 50 4.01 -1.03 34.61
CA ARG A 50 4.57 0.32 34.79
C ARG A 50 3.69 1.37 34.10
N GLY A 51 3.28 2.38 34.88
CA GLY A 51 2.44 3.48 34.45
C GLY A 51 0.93 3.22 34.54
N VAL A 52 0.49 1.99 34.82
CA VAL A 52 -0.91 1.61 35.00
C VAL A 52 -1.42 2.11 36.35
N LYS A 53 -2.68 2.57 36.39
CA LYS A 53 -3.36 2.96 37.62
C LYS A 53 -4.10 1.76 38.23
N VAL A 54 -3.95 1.57 39.53
CA VAL A 54 -4.64 0.57 40.32
C VAL A 54 -5.39 1.22 41.47
N GLU A 55 -6.47 0.60 41.92
CA GLU A 55 -7.18 0.95 43.13
C GLU A 55 -6.98 -0.13 44.20
N VAL A 56 -6.95 0.28 45.46
CA VAL A 56 -6.77 -0.64 46.58
C VAL A 56 -8.09 -1.26 47.03
N THR A 57 -8.08 -2.56 47.33
CA THR A 57 -9.27 -3.32 47.70
C THR A 57 -9.43 -3.57 49.21
N HIS A 58 -8.35 -3.48 49.98
CA HIS A 58 -8.29 -3.85 51.41
C HIS A 58 -8.87 -2.83 52.40
N ARG A 59 -9.32 -1.64 51.94
CA ARG A 59 -9.77 -0.52 52.81
C ARG A 59 -11.29 -0.33 52.85
N GLY A 60 -12.07 -1.41 52.72
CA GLY A 60 -13.53 -1.34 52.67
C GLY A 60 -14.02 -0.46 51.50
N ASN A 61 -14.78 0.60 51.80
CA ASN A 61 -15.37 1.51 50.81
C ASN A 61 -14.37 2.50 50.18
N MET A 62 -13.18 2.68 50.77
CA MET A 62 -12.20 3.66 50.30
C MET A 62 -11.32 3.09 49.17
N ARG A 63 -11.71 3.34 47.91
CA ARG A 63 -10.99 2.88 46.70
C ARG A 63 -9.93 3.89 46.23
N ARG A 64 -8.88 4.09 47.02
CA ARG A 64 -7.80 5.03 46.65
C ARG A 64 -7.03 4.53 45.42
N LYS A 65 -6.80 5.42 44.46
CA LYS A 65 -6.11 5.13 43.19
C LYS A 65 -4.63 5.51 43.25
N TYR A 66 -3.77 4.67 42.69
CA TYR A 66 -2.32 4.83 42.65
C TYR A 66 -1.79 4.51 41.26
N ARG A 67 -0.71 5.18 40.84
CA ARG A 67 0.01 4.86 39.60
C ARG A 67 1.25 4.02 39.92
N ILE A 68 1.40 2.88 39.25
CA ILE A 68 2.52 1.96 39.45
C ILE A 68 3.80 2.56 38.85
N SER A 69 4.82 2.73 39.68
CA SER A 69 6.16 3.17 39.26
C SER A 69 7.08 1.99 38.98
N GLY A 70 6.92 0.88 39.69
CA GLY A 70 7.76 -0.31 39.55
C GLY A 70 7.28 -1.52 40.36
N LEU A 71 8.16 -2.50 40.47
CA LEU A 71 8.01 -3.68 41.33
C LEU A 71 9.21 -3.76 42.26
N THR A 72 9.00 -4.29 43.46
CA THR A 72 10.10 -4.56 44.40
C THR A 72 10.99 -5.70 43.89
N SER A 73 12.27 -5.66 44.23
CA SER A 73 13.21 -6.75 43.95
C SER A 73 12.98 -7.94 44.89
N GLN A 74 12.68 -7.65 46.16
CA GLN A 74 12.41 -8.62 47.22
C GLN A 74 10.94 -9.07 47.24
N ALA A 75 10.70 -10.26 47.79
CA ALA A 75 9.36 -10.80 48.04
C ALA A 75 8.65 -10.03 49.18
N THR A 76 7.32 -10.03 49.18
CA THR A 76 6.50 -9.33 50.18
C THR A 76 6.83 -9.76 51.62
N ARG A 77 7.14 -11.04 51.86
CA ARG A 77 7.54 -11.55 53.18
C ARG A 77 8.86 -10.97 53.72
N GLU A 78 9.77 -10.57 52.84
CA GLU A 78 11.11 -10.06 53.18
C GLU A 78 11.14 -8.53 53.19
N LEU A 79 10.07 -7.88 52.74
CA LEU A 79 10.02 -6.46 52.52
C LEU A 79 9.61 -5.72 53.79
N THR A 80 10.47 -4.83 54.27
CA THR A 80 10.22 -3.96 55.42
C THR A 80 10.20 -2.49 55.01
N PHE A 81 9.49 -1.68 55.77
CA PHE A 81 9.41 -0.23 55.56
C PHE A 81 9.24 0.52 56.88
N PRO A 82 9.68 1.79 56.97
CA PRO A 82 9.47 2.60 58.16
C PRO A 82 8.00 3.02 58.25
N VAL A 83 7.35 2.70 59.37
CA VAL A 83 5.92 2.97 59.60
C VAL A 83 5.69 4.37 60.17
N ASP A 84 6.68 4.94 60.84
CA ASP A 84 6.63 6.25 61.50
C ASP A 84 7.87 7.11 61.21
N GLU A 85 7.85 8.38 61.63
CA GLU A 85 8.99 9.29 61.51
C GLU A 85 10.15 8.95 62.45
N ARG A 86 9.91 8.05 63.41
CA ARG A 86 10.92 7.52 64.35
C ARG A 86 11.74 6.39 63.74
N GLY A 87 11.38 5.92 62.54
CA GLY A 87 12.10 4.89 61.80
C GLY A 87 11.78 3.46 62.22
N THR A 88 10.65 3.23 62.91
CA THR A 88 10.22 1.88 63.29
C THR A 88 9.95 1.04 62.04
N MET A 89 10.79 0.03 61.82
CA MET A 89 10.69 -0.86 60.67
C MET A 89 9.67 -1.96 60.94
N LYS A 90 8.75 -2.17 59.99
CA LYS A 90 7.79 -3.27 60.03
C LYS A 90 7.75 -4.01 58.70
N SER A 91 7.49 -5.31 58.71
CA SER A 91 7.27 -6.04 57.46
C SER A 91 5.93 -5.65 56.85
N VAL A 92 5.84 -5.76 55.52
CA VAL A 92 4.57 -5.53 54.81
C VAL A 92 3.50 -6.53 55.27
N VAL A 93 3.87 -7.78 55.53
CA VAL A 93 2.93 -8.82 55.98
C VAL A 93 2.34 -8.50 57.35
N GLU A 94 3.19 -8.19 58.34
CA GLU A 94 2.74 -7.82 59.69
C GLU A 94 1.89 -6.54 59.67
N TYR A 95 2.31 -5.53 58.90
CA TYR A 95 1.55 -4.29 58.78
C TYR A 95 0.13 -4.52 58.24
N PHE A 96 -0.03 -5.35 57.19
CA PHE A 96 -1.34 -5.62 56.61
C PHE A 96 -2.23 -6.47 57.53
N GLN A 97 -1.65 -7.45 58.23
CA GLN A 97 -2.36 -8.27 59.19
C GLN A 97 -2.87 -7.45 60.39
N GLU A 98 -2.00 -6.64 61.00
CA GLU A 98 -2.36 -5.87 62.19
C GLU A 98 -3.24 -4.65 61.89
N THR A 99 -2.99 -3.95 60.78
CA THR A 99 -3.69 -2.69 60.47
C THR A 99 -5.03 -2.93 59.78
N TYR A 100 -5.13 -3.95 58.92
CA TYR A 100 -6.32 -4.19 58.10
C TYR A 100 -6.95 -5.56 58.32
N GLY A 101 -6.39 -6.42 59.18
CA GLY A 101 -6.87 -7.79 59.36
C GLY A 101 -6.71 -8.65 58.10
N PHE A 102 -5.81 -8.28 57.17
CA PHE A 102 -5.68 -8.93 55.87
C PHE A 102 -4.47 -9.86 55.82
N ALA A 103 -4.73 -11.17 55.75
CA ALA A 103 -3.71 -12.19 55.62
C ALA A 103 -3.28 -12.38 54.16
N ILE A 104 -2.10 -11.88 53.81
CA ILE A 104 -1.51 -11.99 52.47
C ILE A 104 -1.18 -13.45 52.18
N GLN A 105 -1.68 -14.02 51.09
CA GLN A 105 -1.45 -15.43 50.74
C GLN A 105 -0.18 -15.60 49.88
N HIS A 106 -0.02 -14.76 48.86
CA HIS A 106 1.10 -14.76 47.91
C HIS A 106 2.30 -13.98 48.45
N THR A 107 2.78 -14.33 49.63
CA THR A 107 3.88 -13.62 50.32
C THR A 107 5.23 -13.72 49.59
N GLN A 108 5.37 -14.69 48.68
CA GLN A 108 6.53 -14.91 47.80
C GLN A 108 6.56 -14.01 46.56
N TRP A 109 5.49 -13.26 46.28
CA TRP A 109 5.43 -12.32 45.14
C TRP A 109 6.04 -10.97 45.53
N PRO A 110 6.49 -10.15 44.57
CA PRO A 110 6.93 -8.78 44.85
C PRO A 110 5.72 -7.85 45.06
N CYS A 111 5.93 -6.76 45.79
CA CYS A 111 4.96 -5.68 45.91
C CYS A 111 4.99 -4.75 44.68
N LEU A 112 3.86 -4.13 44.38
CA LEU A 112 3.80 -2.96 43.51
C LEU A 112 4.42 -1.77 44.25
N GLN A 113 5.33 -1.08 43.57
CA GLN A 113 5.86 0.19 44.05
C GLN A 113 5.01 1.32 43.46
N VAL A 114 4.45 2.16 44.34
CA VAL A 114 3.62 3.32 43.97
C VAL A 114 4.06 4.57 44.74
N GLY A 115 3.65 5.76 44.29
CA GLY A 115 3.99 7.02 44.96
C GLY A 115 5.36 7.58 44.56
N ASN A 116 5.95 8.40 45.43
CA ASN A 116 7.21 9.12 45.18
C ASN A 116 8.42 8.16 45.24
N GLN A 117 9.41 8.34 44.38
CA GLN A 117 10.66 7.55 44.40
C GLN A 117 11.45 7.72 45.71
N GLN A 118 11.35 8.88 46.37
CA GLN A 118 12.03 9.15 47.65
C GLN A 118 11.33 8.52 48.86
N ARG A 119 10.01 8.29 48.76
CA ARG A 119 9.18 7.62 49.78
C ARG A 119 8.20 6.68 49.07
N PRO A 120 8.66 5.51 48.64
CA PRO A 120 7.81 4.58 47.91
C PRO A 120 6.80 3.91 48.86
N ASN A 121 5.57 3.77 48.39
CA ASN A 121 4.56 2.94 49.03
C ASN A 121 4.57 1.55 48.40
N TYR A 122 4.51 0.52 49.23
CA TYR A 122 4.48 -0.87 48.80
C TYR A 122 3.08 -1.43 48.93
N LEU A 123 2.51 -1.89 47.81
CA LEU A 123 1.20 -2.52 47.79
C LEU A 123 1.32 -3.98 47.35
N PRO A 124 0.91 -4.95 48.18
CA PRO A 124 0.75 -6.33 47.74
C PRO A 124 -0.17 -6.41 46.50
N MET A 125 0.16 -7.26 45.53
CA MET A 125 -0.63 -7.37 44.30
C MET A 125 -2.06 -7.86 44.55
N GLU A 126 -2.28 -8.66 45.60
CA GLU A 126 -3.60 -9.19 46.00
C GLU A 126 -4.61 -8.10 46.36
N VAL A 127 -4.12 -6.99 46.89
CA VAL A 127 -4.98 -5.90 47.37
C VAL A 127 -5.17 -4.80 46.32
N CYS A 128 -4.86 -5.09 45.06
CA CYS A 128 -4.89 -4.13 43.96
C CYS A 128 -5.76 -4.62 42.80
N LYS A 129 -6.62 -3.75 42.29
CA LYS A 129 -7.40 -3.94 41.06
C LYS A 129 -7.03 -2.87 40.04
N ILE A 130 -6.91 -3.23 38.77
CA ILE A 130 -6.66 -2.27 37.68
C ILE A 130 -7.90 -1.38 37.49
N VAL A 131 -7.68 -0.07 37.42
CA VAL A 131 -8.76 0.91 37.20
C VAL A 131 -9.31 0.79 35.78
N GLU A 132 -10.64 0.87 35.62
CA GLU A 132 -11.32 0.82 34.33
C GLU A 132 -11.06 2.04 33.43
N GLY A 133 -11.36 1.90 32.14
CA GLY A 133 -11.24 3.00 31.16
C GLY A 133 -9.81 3.42 30.81
N GLN A 134 -8.79 2.65 31.20
CA GLN A 134 -7.40 2.96 30.90
C GLN A 134 -7.01 2.51 29.48
N ARG A 135 -6.82 3.47 28.58
CA ARG A 135 -6.37 3.19 27.20
C ARG A 135 -5.00 2.49 27.20
N TYR A 136 -4.87 1.44 26.39
CA TYR A 136 -3.59 0.77 26.15
C TYR A 136 -2.78 1.54 25.10
N SER A 137 -1.74 2.24 25.54
CA SER A 137 -0.93 3.11 24.66
C SER A 137 0.29 2.42 24.05
N LYS A 138 0.60 1.18 24.43
CA LYS A 138 1.75 0.42 23.92
C LYS A 138 1.39 -0.30 22.60
N ARG A 139 2.41 -0.70 21.83
CA ARG A 139 2.21 -1.46 20.58
C ARG A 139 1.57 -2.82 20.89
N LEU A 140 0.47 -3.12 20.22
CA LEU A 140 -0.19 -4.43 20.26
C LEU A 140 0.70 -5.49 19.59
N ASN A 141 0.67 -6.71 20.12
CA ASN A 141 1.33 -7.85 19.48
C ASN A 141 0.55 -8.33 18.25
N GLU A 142 1.14 -9.19 17.40
CA GLU A 142 0.49 -9.63 16.15
C GLU A 142 -0.86 -10.33 16.36
N LYS A 143 -1.01 -11.11 17.44
CA LYS A 143 -2.29 -11.76 17.78
C LYS A 143 -3.35 -10.72 18.13
N GLN A 144 -3.01 -9.74 18.96
CA GLN A 144 -3.89 -8.63 19.35
C GLN A 144 -4.24 -7.74 18.15
N ILE A 145 -3.27 -7.43 17.28
CA ILE A 145 -3.52 -6.71 16.02
C ILE A 145 -4.50 -7.49 15.15
N THR A 146 -4.29 -8.81 14.99
CA THR A 146 -5.18 -9.65 14.19
C THR A 146 -6.60 -9.70 14.77
N ALA A 147 -6.73 -9.81 16.09
CA ALA A 147 -8.03 -9.77 16.76
C ALA A 147 -8.71 -8.40 16.57
N LEU A 148 -7.98 -7.30 16.76
CA LEU A 148 -8.49 -5.95 16.53
C LEU A 148 -8.90 -5.75 15.06
N LEU A 149 -8.11 -6.22 14.10
CA LEU A 149 -8.43 -6.16 12.67
C LEU A 149 -9.69 -6.97 12.32
N LYS A 150 -9.91 -8.13 12.94
CA LYS A 150 -11.14 -8.92 12.73
C LYS A 150 -12.39 -8.16 13.19
N VAL A 151 -12.31 -7.44 14.30
CA VAL A 151 -13.44 -6.66 14.84
C VAL A 151 -13.64 -5.34 14.10
N THR A 152 -12.55 -4.66 13.73
CA THR A 152 -12.61 -3.31 13.13
C THR A 152 -12.88 -3.31 11.62
N CYS A 153 -12.66 -4.44 10.95
CA CYS A 153 -12.80 -4.53 9.50
C CYS A 153 -14.25 -4.78 9.08
N GLN A 154 -15.06 -3.73 9.15
CA GLN A 154 -16.48 -3.74 8.80
C GLN A 154 -16.72 -3.33 7.35
N ARG A 155 -17.62 -4.04 6.68
CA ARG A 155 -18.05 -3.69 5.33
C ARG A 155 -18.85 -2.38 5.33
N PRO A 156 -18.95 -1.68 4.19
CA PRO A 156 -19.60 -0.37 4.13
C PRO A 156 -21.03 -0.35 4.67
N GLN A 157 -21.85 -1.33 4.30
CA GLN A 157 -23.24 -1.43 4.76
C GLN A 157 -23.34 -1.66 6.29
N GLU A 158 -22.46 -2.51 6.85
CA GLU A 158 -22.42 -2.76 8.29
C GLU A 158 -21.98 -1.51 9.06
N ARG A 159 -20.93 -0.82 8.57
CA ARG A 159 -20.43 0.41 9.18
C ARG A 159 -21.46 1.53 9.12
N GLU A 160 -22.16 1.68 8.00
CA GLU A 160 -23.24 2.66 7.85
C GLU A 160 -24.36 2.40 8.85
N TYR A 161 -24.79 1.14 8.99
CA TYR A 161 -25.78 0.75 9.98
C TYR A 161 -25.33 1.10 11.41
N ASP A 162 -24.11 0.75 11.80
CA ASP A 162 -23.58 1.03 13.14
C ASP A 162 -23.50 2.55 13.44
N ILE A 163 -23.15 3.36 12.44
CA ILE A 163 -23.14 4.83 12.56
C ILE A 163 -24.57 5.34 12.82
N LEU A 164 -25.55 4.88 12.04
CA LEU A 164 -26.95 5.27 12.21
C LEU A 164 -27.50 4.83 13.58
N GLN A 165 -27.21 3.60 14.02
CA GLN A 165 -27.59 3.13 15.35
C GLN A 165 -26.98 4.00 16.46
N THR A 166 -25.73 4.45 16.29
CA THR A 166 -25.07 5.35 17.25
C THR A 166 -25.76 6.71 17.31
N VAL A 167 -26.15 7.26 16.17
CA VAL A 167 -26.90 8.54 16.10
C VAL A 167 -28.24 8.42 16.81
N HIS A 168 -29.00 7.34 16.57
CA HIS A 168 -30.27 7.10 17.25
C HIS A 168 -30.08 6.87 18.76
N HIS A 169 -29.05 6.11 19.16
CA HIS A 169 -28.75 5.85 20.57
C HIS A 169 -28.37 7.12 21.33
N ASN A 170 -27.62 8.02 20.69
CA ASN A 170 -27.21 9.28 21.32
C ASN A 170 -28.38 10.25 21.54
N ALA A 171 -29.53 10.03 20.88
CA ALA A 171 -30.75 10.81 21.04
C ALA A 171 -30.50 12.32 21.13
N TYR A 172 -29.73 12.87 20.17
CA TYR A 172 -29.29 14.28 20.20
C TYR A 172 -30.45 15.29 20.28
N ALA A 173 -31.64 14.90 19.82
CA ALA A 173 -32.85 15.69 19.96
C ALA A 173 -33.28 15.90 21.42
N ASP A 174 -32.85 15.02 22.33
CA ASP A 174 -33.14 15.05 23.77
C ASP A 174 -32.01 15.61 24.63
N ASP A 175 -30.87 15.95 24.03
CA ASP A 175 -29.75 16.55 24.74
C ASP A 175 -30.14 17.94 25.31
N PRO A 176 -30.00 18.15 26.63
CA PRO A 176 -30.44 19.39 27.27
C PRO A 176 -29.67 20.62 26.77
N TYR A 177 -28.39 20.45 26.43
CA TYR A 177 -27.56 21.54 25.91
C TYR A 177 -27.90 21.83 24.44
N ALA A 178 -28.11 20.80 23.61
CA ALA A 178 -28.54 21.01 22.23
C ALA A 178 -29.88 21.79 22.17
N LYS A 179 -30.83 21.47 23.05
CA LYS A 179 -32.09 22.20 23.20
C LYS A 179 -31.88 23.64 23.64
N GLU A 180 -31.03 23.88 24.64
CA GLU A 180 -30.70 25.22 25.15
C GLU A 180 -30.15 26.13 24.05
N PHE A 181 -29.27 25.62 23.19
CA PHE A 181 -28.69 26.36 22.07
C PHE A 181 -29.55 26.34 20.79
N GLY A 182 -30.74 25.74 20.81
CA GLY A 182 -31.63 25.62 19.64
C GLY A 182 -31.05 24.76 18.49
N ILE A 183 -30.06 23.92 18.78
CA ILE A 183 -29.39 23.06 17.80
C ILE A 183 -30.26 21.84 17.52
N LYS A 184 -30.61 21.62 16.25
CA LYS A 184 -31.32 20.43 15.78
C LYS A 184 -30.40 19.60 14.90
N ILE A 185 -30.17 18.34 15.29
CA ILE A 185 -29.32 17.40 14.54
C ILE A 185 -30.22 16.43 13.75
N SER A 186 -29.95 16.29 12.46
CA SER A 186 -30.62 15.31 11.60
C SER A 186 -30.19 13.89 11.95
N GLU A 187 -31.15 12.96 12.07
CA GLU A 187 -30.88 11.53 12.23
C GLU A 187 -30.50 10.83 10.92
N LYS A 188 -30.69 11.51 9.78
CA LYS A 188 -30.32 11.00 8.45
C LYS A 188 -28.91 11.45 8.08
N LEU A 189 -28.18 10.56 7.40
CA LEU A 189 -26.90 10.89 6.78
C LEU A 189 -27.04 12.00 5.74
N ALA A 190 -26.00 12.82 5.61
CA ALA A 190 -25.94 13.83 4.57
C ALA A 190 -25.86 13.16 3.19
N SER A 191 -26.89 13.37 2.37
CA SER A 191 -26.88 12.89 0.97
C SER A 191 -26.04 13.82 0.11
N VAL A 192 -24.82 13.36 -0.19
CA VAL A 192 -23.90 14.04 -1.08
C VAL A 192 -24.02 13.51 -2.49
N GLU A 193 -23.89 14.40 -3.46
CA GLU A 193 -23.77 13.97 -4.84
C GLU A 193 -22.34 13.55 -5.08
N ALA A 194 -22.18 12.29 -5.44
CA ALA A 194 -20.92 11.74 -5.86
C ALA A 194 -20.99 11.46 -7.36
N ARG A 195 -19.87 11.66 -8.01
CA ARG A 195 -19.82 11.71 -9.46
C ARG A 195 -19.59 10.28 -10.02
N VAL A 196 -20.47 9.73 -10.90
CA VAL A 196 -20.39 8.40 -11.62
C VAL A 196 -20.58 8.50 -13.16
N LEU A 197 -19.66 7.96 -13.99
CA LEU A 197 -19.73 7.99 -15.47
C LEU A 197 -20.04 6.60 -16.05
N PRO A 198 -20.78 6.53 -17.18
CA PRO A 198 -21.06 5.29 -17.87
C PRO A 198 -19.79 4.72 -18.51
N ALA A 199 -19.70 3.39 -18.55
CA ALA A 199 -18.66 2.69 -19.31
C ALA A 199 -18.68 3.12 -20.79
N PRO A 200 -17.56 3.04 -21.53
CA PRO A 200 -17.60 3.34 -22.95
C PRO A 200 -18.45 2.30 -23.68
N TRP A 201 -19.27 2.74 -24.62
CA TRP A 201 -20.04 1.83 -25.48
C TRP A 201 -19.07 1.09 -26.41
N LEU A 202 -19.18 -0.24 -26.41
CA LEU A 202 -18.48 -1.12 -27.31
C LEU A 202 -19.31 -1.30 -28.58
N LYS A 203 -18.78 -0.87 -29.72
CA LYS A 203 -19.37 -1.15 -31.03
C LYS A 203 -18.92 -2.52 -31.52
N TYR A 204 -19.91 -3.28 -31.95
CA TYR A 204 -19.86 -4.58 -32.59
C TYR A 204 -20.34 -4.43 -34.04
N HIS A 205 -20.17 -5.48 -34.86
CA HIS A 205 -20.50 -5.42 -36.28
C HIS A 205 -21.99 -5.15 -36.53
N ASP A 206 -22.29 -4.33 -37.54
CA ASP A 206 -23.64 -3.80 -37.79
C ASP A 206 -24.68 -4.87 -38.19
N THR A 207 -24.23 -6.11 -38.47
CA THR A 207 -25.08 -7.28 -38.79
C THR A 207 -25.36 -8.18 -37.58
N GLY A 208 -24.86 -7.84 -36.38
CA GLY A 208 -25.28 -8.43 -35.12
C GLY A 208 -26.67 -7.92 -34.70
N ARG A 209 -27.39 -8.68 -33.87
CA ARG A 209 -28.69 -8.24 -33.29
C ARG A 209 -28.48 -7.08 -32.31
N GLU A 210 -27.34 -7.08 -31.61
CA GLU A 210 -26.89 -5.98 -30.76
C GLU A 210 -25.58 -5.40 -31.34
N LYS A 211 -25.63 -4.12 -31.72
CA LYS A 211 -24.54 -3.40 -32.41
C LYS A 211 -23.69 -2.59 -31.46
N ASP A 212 -24.27 -2.13 -30.36
CA ASP A 212 -23.58 -1.37 -29.34
C ASP A 212 -23.86 -2.01 -27.97
N CYS A 213 -22.85 -2.07 -27.10
CA CYS A 213 -22.95 -2.68 -25.77
C CYS A 213 -22.27 -1.82 -24.73
N LEU A 214 -22.99 -1.46 -23.67
CA LEU A 214 -22.42 -0.83 -22.49
C LEU A 214 -21.88 -1.92 -21.53
N PRO A 215 -20.55 -2.01 -21.27
CA PRO A 215 -20.02 -2.99 -20.34
C PRO A 215 -20.48 -2.70 -18.91
N GLN A 216 -20.97 -3.70 -18.19
CA GLN A 216 -21.32 -3.57 -16.77
C GLN A 216 -20.19 -4.10 -15.90
N VAL A 217 -19.54 -3.23 -15.12
CA VAL A 217 -18.50 -3.60 -14.12
C VAL A 217 -17.41 -4.53 -14.70
N GLY A 218 -16.97 -4.27 -15.93
CA GLY A 218 -15.95 -5.07 -16.61
C GLY A 218 -16.42 -6.46 -17.05
N GLN A 219 -17.73 -6.71 -17.08
CA GLN A 219 -18.36 -7.90 -17.65
C GLN A 219 -19.23 -7.49 -18.83
N TRP A 220 -19.02 -8.14 -19.97
CA TRP A 220 -19.91 -8.09 -21.10
C TRP A 220 -19.94 -9.48 -21.76
N ASN A 221 -21.08 -9.83 -22.34
CA ASN A 221 -21.25 -11.10 -23.04
C ASN A 221 -21.37 -10.85 -24.54
N MET A 222 -21.05 -11.88 -25.34
CA MET A 222 -21.20 -11.85 -26.80
C MET A 222 -22.57 -12.33 -27.26
N MET A 223 -23.52 -12.57 -26.35
CA MET A 223 -24.85 -12.99 -26.76
C MET A 223 -25.45 -11.90 -27.65
N ASN A 224 -25.97 -12.31 -28.82
CA ASN A 224 -26.55 -11.45 -29.86
C ASN A 224 -25.59 -10.48 -30.58
N LYS A 225 -24.27 -10.52 -30.31
CA LYS A 225 -23.27 -9.59 -30.85
C LYS A 225 -22.34 -10.28 -31.87
N LYS A 226 -21.88 -9.54 -32.88
CA LYS A 226 -20.89 -10.03 -33.87
C LYS A 226 -19.63 -9.19 -33.80
N MET A 227 -18.47 -9.82 -33.88
CA MET A 227 -17.17 -9.17 -33.84
C MET A 227 -16.99 -8.21 -35.01
N VAL A 228 -16.35 -7.05 -34.78
CA VAL A 228 -16.18 -5.98 -35.79
C VAL A 228 -15.41 -6.45 -37.03
N ASN A 229 -14.39 -7.29 -36.85
CA ASN A 229 -13.69 -7.95 -37.94
C ASN A 229 -13.42 -9.40 -37.53
N GLY A 230 -14.15 -10.33 -38.14
CA GLY A 230 -13.94 -11.76 -37.96
C GLY A 230 -12.75 -12.24 -38.79
N GLY A 231 -11.73 -12.77 -38.11
CA GLY A 231 -10.63 -13.46 -38.77
C GLY A 231 -11.09 -14.77 -39.41
N THR A 232 -10.24 -15.29 -40.30
CA THR A 232 -10.53 -16.46 -41.12
C THR A 232 -9.74 -17.67 -40.62
N VAL A 233 -10.42 -18.80 -40.44
CA VAL A 233 -9.84 -20.10 -40.10
C VAL A 233 -10.43 -21.14 -41.06
N ASN A 234 -9.71 -21.41 -42.13
CA ASN A 234 -10.13 -22.35 -43.17
C ASN A 234 -9.64 -23.77 -42.87
N ASN A 235 -8.42 -23.90 -42.37
CA ASN A 235 -7.75 -25.17 -42.15
C ASN A 235 -7.35 -25.27 -40.68
N TRP A 236 -7.94 -26.20 -39.94
CA TRP A 236 -7.60 -26.42 -38.54
C TRP A 236 -7.65 -27.90 -38.18
N ILE A 237 -6.98 -28.27 -37.08
CA ILE A 237 -6.98 -29.64 -36.53
C ILE A 237 -7.21 -29.59 -35.01
N CYS A 238 -7.58 -30.73 -34.43
CA CYS A 238 -7.74 -30.88 -32.99
C CYS A 238 -6.96 -32.07 -32.43
N ILE A 239 -6.26 -31.86 -31.31
CA ILE A 239 -5.61 -32.92 -30.55
C ILE A 239 -6.14 -32.93 -29.12
N ASN A 240 -6.53 -34.10 -28.63
CA ASN A 240 -7.01 -34.30 -27.28
C ASN A 240 -5.96 -35.03 -26.44
N PHE A 241 -5.41 -34.37 -25.42
CA PHE A 241 -4.49 -34.97 -24.45
C PHE A 241 -5.19 -35.45 -23.17
N SER A 242 -6.52 -35.35 -23.11
CA SER A 242 -7.29 -35.78 -21.96
C SER A 242 -7.86 -37.18 -22.17
N ARG A 243 -7.40 -38.13 -21.34
CA ARG A 243 -7.84 -39.54 -21.40
C ARG A 243 -9.33 -39.73 -21.17
N ASN A 244 -9.97 -38.78 -20.47
CA ASN A 244 -11.37 -38.90 -20.09
C ASN A 244 -12.30 -38.43 -21.22
N VAL A 245 -11.80 -37.68 -22.20
CA VAL A 245 -12.59 -37.16 -23.31
C VAL A 245 -12.54 -38.15 -24.46
N GLN A 246 -13.67 -38.73 -24.84
CA GLN A 246 -13.78 -39.59 -26.01
C GLN A 246 -13.75 -38.76 -27.31
N ASP A 247 -13.32 -39.36 -28.42
CA ASP A 247 -13.20 -38.68 -29.72
C ASP A 247 -14.54 -38.11 -30.23
N SER A 248 -15.66 -38.77 -29.91
CA SER A 248 -17.02 -38.28 -30.20
C SER A 248 -17.34 -36.98 -29.45
N VAL A 249 -16.96 -36.89 -28.19
CA VAL A 249 -17.15 -35.70 -27.33
C VAL A 249 -16.24 -34.56 -27.77
N ALA A 250 -14.98 -34.87 -28.10
CA ALA A 250 -14.04 -33.88 -28.64
C ALA A 250 -14.54 -33.31 -29.98
N ARG A 251 -15.06 -34.17 -30.87
CA ARG A 251 -15.66 -33.75 -32.13
C ARG A 251 -16.89 -32.86 -31.90
N GLY A 252 -17.79 -33.26 -31.01
CA GLY A 252 -18.97 -32.46 -30.64
C GLY A 252 -18.59 -31.07 -30.13
N PHE A 253 -17.60 -31.00 -29.22
CA PHE A 253 -17.07 -29.73 -28.73
C PHE A 253 -16.50 -28.84 -29.84
N CYS A 254 -15.71 -29.41 -30.75
CA CYS A 254 -15.15 -28.63 -31.84
C CYS A 254 -16.21 -28.10 -32.81
N VAL A 255 -17.26 -28.87 -33.09
CA VAL A 255 -18.39 -28.43 -33.93
C VAL A 255 -19.12 -27.26 -33.27
N GLU A 256 -19.43 -27.36 -31.97
CA GLU A 256 -20.08 -26.29 -31.21
C GLU A 256 -19.20 -25.02 -31.13
N LEU A 257 -17.89 -25.19 -30.97
CA LEU A 257 -16.94 -24.07 -30.96
C LEU A 257 -16.83 -23.41 -32.34
N ALA A 258 -16.72 -24.19 -33.41
CA ALA A 258 -16.70 -23.70 -34.78
C ALA A 258 -17.99 -22.93 -35.10
N GLN A 259 -19.14 -23.47 -34.71
CA GLN A 259 -20.43 -22.82 -34.86
C GLN A 259 -20.50 -21.51 -34.07
N MET A 260 -19.96 -21.47 -32.85
CA MET A 260 -19.87 -20.22 -32.07
C MET A 260 -18.96 -19.18 -32.73
N CYS A 261 -17.83 -19.58 -33.33
CA CYS A 261 -16.97 -18.69 -34.11
C CYS A 261 -17.74 -18.08 -35.30
N VAL A 262 -18.49 -18.89 -36.05
CA VAL A 262 -19.32 -18.43 -37.17
C VAL A 262 -20.43 -17.47 -36.69
N ILE A 263 -21.15 -17.84 -35.63
CA ILE A 263 -22.20 -16.98 -35.03
C ILE A 263 -21.61 -15.64 -34.58
N SER A 264 -20.39 -15.66 -34.04
CA SER A 264 -19.68 -14.46 -33.58
C SER A 264 -19.10 -13.62 -34.71
N GLY A 265 -19.22 -14.04 -35.98
CA GLY A 265 -18.82 -13.27 -37.15
C GLY A 265 -17.48 -13.65 -37.78
N MET A 266 -16.85 -14.76 -37.37
CA MET A 266 -15.65 -15.29 -38.01
C MET A 266 -15.98 -16.12 -39.25
N VAL A 267 -15.07 -16.17 -40.23
CA VAL A 267 -15.10 -17.18 -41.30
C VAL A 267 -14.39 -18.42 -40.75
N PHE A 268 -15.14 -19.45 -40.35
CA PHE A 268 -14.57 -20.63 -39.69
C PHE A 268 -15.12 -21.92 -40.32
N THR A 269 -14.25 -22.75 -40.90
CA THR A 269 -14.65 -24.04 -41.49
C THR A 269 -15.13 -25.00 -40.40
N ARG A 270 -16.31 -25.59 -40.57
CA ARG A 270 -16.95 -26.44 -39.55
C ARG A 270 -16.16 -27.71 -39.22
N ASP A 271 -15.58 -28.34 -40.25
CA ASP A 271 -14.88 -29.61 -40.11
C ASP A 271 -13.35 -29.43 -40.12
N PRO A 272 -12.61 -30.13 -39.25
CA PRO A 272 -11.17 -30.09 -39.25
C PRO A 272 -10.58 -30.84 -40.45
N VAL A 273 -9.35 -30.47 -40.84
CA VAL A 273 -8.60 -31.10 -41.93
C VAL A 273 -8.40 -32.60 -41.69
N LEU A 274 -8.22 -32.97 -40.42
CA LEU A 274 -8.11 -34.33 -39.93
C LEU A 274 -9.04 -34.54 -38.73
N PRO A 275 -9.64 -35.73 -38.56
CA PRO A 275 -10.45 -36.03 -37.37
C PRO A 275 -9.68 -35.78 -36.06
N PRO A 276 -10.36 -35.31 -35.00
CA PRO A 276 -9.72 -35.16 -33.68
C PRO A 276 -9.09 -36.47 -33.21
N VAL A 277 -7.90 -36.39 -32.63
CA VAL A 277 -7.17 -37.56 -32.12
C VAL A 277 -6.93 -37.46 -30.63
N SER A 278 -7.05 -38.58 -29.94
CA SER A 278 -6.64 -38.69 -28.54
C SER A 278 -5.19 -39.18 -28.42
N ALA A 279 -4.42 -38.56 -27.54
CA ALA A 279 -3.00 -38.84 -27.34
C ALA A 279 -2.59 -38.71 -25.86
N ARG A 280 -1.48 -39.36 -25.49
CA ARG A 280 -0.93 -39.26 -24.13
C ARG A 280 -0.09 -37.98 -23.99
N PRO A 281 -0.22 -37.22 -22.88
CA PRO A 281 0.60 -36.04 -22.58
C PRO A 281 2.10 -36.26 -22.74
N ASP A 282 2.59 -37.43 -22.35
CA ASP A 282 4.00 -37.83 -22.36
C ASP A 282 4.62 -37.86 -23.77
N HIS A 283 3.79 -37.84 -24.83
CA HIS A 283 4.20 -37.88 -26.22
C HIS A 283 3.85 -36.60 -26.99
N VAL A 284 3.61 -35.48 -26.29
CA VAL A 284 3.15 -34.22 -26.86
C VAL A 284 3.97 -33.76 -28.07
N GLU A 285 5.29 -33.80 -28.02
CA GLU A 285 6.15 -33.34 -29.12
C GLU A 285 6.02 -34.21 -30.36
N ARG A 286 6.13 -35.54 -30.19
CA ARG A 286 5.99 -36.51 -31.28
C ARG A 286 4.63 -36.39 -31.95
N VAL A 287 3.56 -36.29 -31.15
CA VAL A 287 2.18 -36.25 -31.65
C VAL A 287 1.88 -34.93 -32.35
N LEU A 288 2.33 -33.80 -31.81
CA LEU A 288 2.17 -32.49 -32.45
C LEU A 288 2.87 -32.45 -33.81
N LYS A 289 4.14 -32.86 -33.87
CA LYS A 289 4.92 -32.88 -35.12
C LYS A 289 4.31 -33.83 -36.15
N ALA A 290 3.93 -35.04 -35.74
CA ALA A 290 3.31 -36.03 -36.63
C ALA A 290 1.97 -35.54 -37.20
N ARG A 291 1.07 -35.04 -36.34
CA ARG A 291 -0.26 -34.56 -36.77
C ARG A 291 -0.18 -33.29 -37.61
N PHE A 292 0.74 -32.39 -37.30
CA PHE A 292 1.00 -31.22 -38.14
C PHE A 292 1.49 -31.64 -39.53
N HIS A 293 2.46 -32.56 -39.60
CA HIS A 293 2.99 -33.04 -40.88
C HIS A 293 1.90 -33.73 -41.72
N GLU A 294 1.11 -34.62 -41.12
CA GLU A 294 -0.03 -35.28 -41.79
C GLU A 294 -1.04 -34.27 -42.35
N ALA A 295 -1.36 -33.22 -41.58
CA ALA A 295 -2.25 -32.15 -42.03
C ALA A 295 -1.64 -31.37 -43.19
N MET A 296 -0.35 -31.02 -43.11
CA MET A 296 0.36 -30.30 -44.16
C MET A 296 0.49 -31.13 -45.44
N THR A 297 0.76 -32.44 -45.37
CA THR A 297 0.78 -33.33 -46.55
C THR A 297 -0.57 -33.34 -47.26
N LYS A 298 -1.69 -33.33 -46.50
CA LYS A 298 -3.04 -33.27 -47.09
C LYS A 298 -3.36 -31.91 -47.72
N LEU A 299 -2.77 -30.82 -47.21
CA LEU A 299 -2.97 -29.45 -47.69
C LEU A 299 -1.98 -29.05 -48.82
N GLN A 300 -0.86 -29.76 -48.94
CA GLN A 300 0.21 -29.48 -49.91
C GLN A 300 -0.26 -29.44 -51.38
N PRO A 301 -1.14 -30.33 -51.87
CA PRO A 301 -1.63 -30.28 -53.25
C PRO A 301 -2.41 -29.00 -53.56
N GLN A 302 -2.94 -28.32 -52.54
CA GLN A 302 -3.74 -27.10 -52.68
C GLN A 302 -2.96 -25.83 -52.32
N ARG A 303 -1.65 -25.93 -52.01
CA ARG A 303 -0.81 -24.83 -51.49
C ARG A 303 -1.46 -24.08 -50.32
N LYS A 304 -2.13 -24.80 -49.44
CA LYS A 304 -2.77 -24.24 -48.24
C LYS A 304 -1.92 -24.50 -47.00
N GLU A 305 -2.01 -23.60 -46.03
CA GLU A 305 -1.38 -23.73 -44.71
C GLU A 305 -2.43 -24.01 -43.63
N LEU A 306 -1.96 -24.47 -42.47
CA LEU A 306 -2.80 -24.78 -41.31
C LEU A 306 -2.92 -23.54 -40.41
N ASP A 307 -4.14 -23.01 -40.26
CA ASP A 307 -4.43 -21.73 -39.60
C ASP A 307 -4.49 -21.83 -38.07
N LEU A 308 -4.97 -22.96 -37.54
CA LEU A 308 -5.25 -23.13 -36.11
C LEU A 308 -5.10 -24.58 -35.65
N LEU A 309 -4.48 -24.75 -34.48
CA LEU A 309 -4.47 -26.00 -33.72
C LEU A 309 -5.31 -25.86 -32.44
N ILE A 310 -6.41 -26.59 -32.34
CA ILE A 310 -7.20 -26.71 -31.11
C ILE A 310 -6.63 -27.85 -30.27
N VAL A 311 -6.42 -27.60 -28.97
CA VAL A 311 -5.91 -28.65 -28.07
C VAL A 311 -6.78 -28.78 -26.83
N ILE A 312 -7.28 -30.00 -26.57
CA ILE A 312 -7.99 -30.33 -25.34
C ILE A 312 -6.97 -30.84 -24.31
N LEU A 313 -6.92 -30.19 -23.16
CA LEU A 313 -5.98 -30.49 -22.08
C LEU A 313 -6.71 -31.03 -20.84
N PRO A 314 -6.09 -31.92 -20.05
CA PRO A 314 -6.59 -32.27 -18.73
C PRO A 314 -6.65 -31.03 -17.82
N ASP A 315 -7.53 -31.04 -16.81
CA ASP A 315 -7.68 -29.90 -15.88
C ASP A 315 -6.43 -29.69 -15.01
N ASN A 316 -5.71 -30.78 -14.70
CA ASN A 316 -4.37 -30.75 -14.11
C ASN A 316 -3.34 -31.03 -15.21
N ASN A 317 -2.74 -29.97 -15.76
CA ASN A 317 -1.93 -30.05 -16.99
C ASN A 317 -0.44 -29.72 -16.80
N GLY A 318 0.09 -29.70 -15.56
CA GLY A 318 1.52 -29.68 -15.27
C GLY A 318 2.38 -28.81 -16.20
N SER A 319 3.43 -29.40 -16.80
CA SER A 319 4.28 -28.77 -17.82
C SER A 319 3.67 -28.80 -19.24
N LEU A 320 2.66 -29.65 -19.49
CA LEU A 320 2.11 -29.95 -20.81
C LEU A 320 1.68 -28.70 -21.59
N TYR A 321 1.03 -27.75 -20.92
CA TYR A 321 0.63 -26.48 -21.57
C TYR A 321 1.84 -25.68 -22.04
N GLY A 322 2.91 -25.63 -21.23
CA GLY A 322 4.15 -24.92 -21.55
C GLY A 322 4.89 -25.58 -22.70
N ASP A 323 5.03 -26.90 -22.67
CA ASP A 323 5.72 -27.68 -23.71
C ASP A 323 5.00 -27.55 -25.06
N LEU A 324 3.67 -27.70 -25.07
CA LEU A 324 2.85 -27.48 -26.25
C LEU A 324 3.02 -26.08 -26.82
N LYS A 325 2.97 -25.05 -25.97
CA LYS A 325 3.09 -23.65 -26.42
C LYS A 325 4.46 -23.38 -27.02
N ARG A 326 5.53 -23.86 -26.38
CA ARG A 326 6.88 -23.80 -26.92
C ARG A 326 6.92 -24.42 -28.32
N ILE A 327 6.56 -25.70 -28.45
CA ILE A 327 6.65 -26.44 -29.73
C ILE A 327 5.82 -25.79 -30.83
N CYS A 328 4.59 -25.36 -30.54
CA CYS A 328 3.74 -24.72 -31.55
C CYS A 328 4.33 -23.39 -32.04
N GLU A 329 4.87 -22.58 -31.13
CA GLU A 329 5.36 -21.22 -31.44
C GLU A 329 6.81 -21.23 -31.97
N THR A 330 7.64 -22.20 -31.60
CA THR A 330 9.06 -22.26 -32.01
C THR A 330 9.33 -23.22 -33.16
N ASP A 331 8.73 -24.41 -33.15
CA ASP A 331 9.10 -25.49 -34.07
C ASP A 331 8.12 -25.57 -35.26
N LEU A 332 6.83 -25.34 -34.99
CA LEU A 332 5.76 -25.54 -35.98
C LEU A 332 5.22 -24.23 -36.58
N GLY A 333 5.47 -23.08 -35.94
CA GLY A 333 4.95 -21.78 -36.39
C GLY A 333 3.42 -21.67 -36.41
N ILE A 334 2.70 -22.50 -35.63
CA ILE A 334 1.23 -22.58 -35.67
C ILE A 334 0.56 -21.94 -34.45
N VAL A 335 -0.52 -21.22 -34.70
CA VAL A 335 -1.38 -20.66 -33.66
C VAL A 335 -2.16 -21.78 -32.96
N SER A 336 -2.04 -21.88 -31.63
CA SER A 336 -2.78 -22.87 -30.84
C SER A 336 -3.79 -22.28 -29.86
N GLN A 337 -4.96 -22.92 -29.73
CA GLN A 337 -5.99 -22.61 -28.74
C GLN A 337 -6.25 -23.81 -27.83
N CYS A 338 -5.84 -23.68 -26.56
CA CYS A 338 -6.02 -24.74 -25.57
C CYS A 338 -7.35 -24.60 -24.83
N CYS A 339 -8.05 -25.71 -24.63
CA CYS A 339 -9.32 -25.82 -23.92
C CYS A 339 -9.19 -26.88 -22.82
N LEU A 340 -9.71 -26.62 -21.62
CA LEU A 340 -9.62 -27.57 -20.50
C LEU A 340 -10.79 -28.55 -20.52
N THR A 341 -10.52 -29.78 -20.08
CA THR A 341 -11.47 -30.90 -20.07
C THR A 341 -12.80 -30.57 -19.39
N LYS A 342 -12.80 -29.89 -18.23
CA LYS A 342 -14.04 -29.49 -17.55
C LYS A 342 -15.00 -28.68 -18.43
N HIS A 343 -14.49 -27.91 -19.38
CA HIS A 343 -15.30 -27.08 -20.27
C HIS A 343 -15.74 -27.82 -21.54
N VAL A 344 -15.06 -28.92 -21.87
CA VAL A 344 -15.49 -29.84 -22.92
C VAL A 344 -16.69 -30.66 -22.44
N PHE A 345 -16.71 -31.09 -21.17
CA PHE A 345 -17.87 -31.80 -20.60
C PHE A 345 -19.04 -30.90 -20.25
N ARG A 346 -18.77 -29.68 -19.77
CA ARG A 346 -19.81 -28.68 -19.43
C ARG A 346 -19.74 -27.52 -20.42
N MET A 347 -20.20 -27.78 -21.64
CA MET A 347 -20.21 -26.79 -22.71
C MET A 347 -21.21 -25.68 -22.38
N ASN A 348 -20.69 -24.52 -22.01
CA ASN A 348 -21.49 -23.31 -21.80
C ASN A 348 -21.30 -22.38 -23.01
N LYS A 349 -22.40 -21.85 -23.57
CA LYS A 349 -22.37 -20.85 -24.66
C LYS A 349 -21.46 -19.66 -24.33
N GLN A 350 -21.45 -19.20 -23.08
CA GLN A 350 -20.55 -18.12 -22.63
C GLN A 350 -19.07 -18.52 -22.70
N TYR A 351 -18.74 -19.78 -22.38
CA TYR A 351 -17.38 -20.26 -22.48
C TYR A 351 -16.92 -20.33 -23.94
N LEU A 352 -17.74 -20.91 -24.82
CA LEU A 352 -17.45 -21.00 -26.26
C LEU A 352 -17.26 -19.61 -26.87
N ALA A 353 -18.10 -18.64 -26.50
CA ALA A 353 -17.97 -17.25 -26.95
C ALA A 353 -16.64 -16.61 -26.50
N ASN A 354 -16.24 -16.83 -25.24
CA ASN A 354 -14.95 -16.35 -24.73
C ASN A 354 -13.76 -17.01 -25.43
N VAL A 355 -13.89 -18.29 -25.85
CA VAL A 355 -12.87 -18.98 -26.65
C VAL A 355 -12.84 -18.42 -28.07
N ALA A 356 -13.99 -18.20 -28.70
CA ALA A 356 -14.09 -17.58 -30.03
C ALA A 356 -13.42 -16.19 -30.06
N LEU A 357 -13.64 -15.35 -29.04
CA LEU A 357 -12.97 -14.04 -28.90
C LEU A 357 -11.44 -14.14 -28.88
N LYS A 358 -10.90 -15.20 -28.26
CA LYS A 358 -9.46 -15.45 -28.21
C LYS A 358 -8.93 -15.98 -29.53
N ILE A 359 -9.68 -16.84 -30.22
CA ILE A 359 -9.32 -17.35 -31.54
C ILE A 359 -9.27 -16.17 -32.52
N ASN A 360 -10.32 -15.33 -32.55
CA ASN A 360 -10.44 -14.21 -33.47
C ASN A 360 -9.21 -13.30 -33.44
N VAL A 361 -8.77 -12.89 -32.24
CA VAL A 361 -7.58 -12.03 -32.07
C VAL A 361 -6.30 -12.74 -32.51
N LYS A 362 -6.19 -14.05 -32.27
CA LYS A 362 -4.99 -14.82 -32.64
C LYS A 362 -4.83 -15.02 -34.14
N VAL A 363 -5.93 -14.99 -34.89
CA VAL A 363 -5.93 -15.11 -36.36
C VAL A 363 -6.10 -13.75 -37.05
N GLY A 364 -5.82 -12.64 -36.34
CA GLY A 364 -5.76 -11.29 -36.91
C GLY A 364 -7.08 -10.49 -36.92
N GLY A 365 -8.18 -11.04 -36.40
CA GLY A 365 -9.47 -10.36 -36.28
C GLY A 365 -9.54 -9.34 -35.12
N ARG A 366 -10.53 -8.45 -35.18
CA ARG A 366 -10.82 -7.42 -34.14
C ARG A 366 -12.20 -7.65 -33.55
N ASN A 367 -12.29 -7.78 -32.23
CA ASN A 367 -13.55 -8.09 -31.56
C ASN A 367 -14.50 -6.89 -31.45
N THR A 368 -13.98 -5.70 -31.12
CA THR A 368 -14.77 -4.48 -30.80
C THR A 368 -14.03 -3.22 -31.22
N VAL A 369 -14.76 -2.12 -31.42
CA VAL A 369 -14.23 -0.74 -31.52
C VAL A 369 -15.01 0.17 -30.57
N LEU A 370 -14.42 1.29 -30.14
CA LEU A 370 -15.07 2.23 -29.22
C LEU A 370 -16.05 3.13 -29.99
N VAL A 371 -17.27 3.34 -29.47
CA VAL A 371 -18.19 4.35 -29.98
C VAL A 371 -17.75 5.72 -29.46
N ASP A 372 -17.59 6.69 -30.35
CA ASP A 372 -17.38 8.09 -29.99
C ASP A 372 -18.71 8.67 -29.49
N ALA A 373 -18.83 9.01 -28.21
CA ALA A 373 -20.11 9.32 -27.58
C ALA A 373 -20.34 10.82 -27.44
N LEU A 374 -21.19 11.37 -28.31
CA LEU A 374 -21.85 12.67 -28.14
C LEU A 374 -23.27 12.47 -27.56
N SER A 375 -23.51 13.11 -26.40
CA SER A 375 -24.74 13.77 -25.93
C SER A 375 -26.06 12.99 -25.65
N ARG A 376 -26.52 13.20 -24.39
CA ARG A 376 -27.86 13.67 -23.93
C ARG A 376 -28.96 12.69 -23.43
N ARG A 377 -29.35 12.98 -22.17
CA ARG A 377 -30.69 13.17 -21.54
C ARG A 377 -31.42 12.02 -20.80
N ILE A 378 -31.77 12.33 -19.55
CA ILE A 378 -32.79 11.77 -18.65
C ILE A 378 -34.07 12.65 -18.74
N PRO A 379 -35.28 12.17 -18.40
CA PRO A 379 -36.01 12.81 -17.29
C PRO A 379 -36.91 11.90 -16.39
N LEU A 380 -36.82 12.17 -15.08
CA LEU A 380 -37.84 12.46 -14.03
C LEU A 380 -39.14 11.63 -13.88
N THR A 381 -39.51 11.35 -12.60
CA THR A 381 -40.75 11.84 -11.92
C THR A 381 -40.69 11.53 -10.40
N VAL A 382 -41.06 12.47 -9.49
CA VAL A 382 -41.87 12.22 -8.25
C VAL A 382 -42.48 13.55 -7.77
N HIS A 383 -43.78 13.57 -7.47
CA HIS A 383 -44.49 14.59 -6.66
C HIS A 383 -45.35 13.88 -5.60
N HIS A 384 -45.20 14.24 -4.32
CA HIS A 384 -46.28 14.51 -3.36
C HIS A 384 -45.71 14.83 -1.98
N ASN A 385 -45.96 16.05 -1.47
CA ASN A 385 -46.27 16.42 -0.08
C ASN A 385 -45.97 17.92 0.11
N ALA A 386 -47.02 18.71 0.32
CA ALA A 386 -46.98 20.16 0.39
C ALA A 386 -46.33 20.65 1.71
N TYR A 387 -45.10 21.18 1.62
CA TYR A 387 -44.35 21.74 2.76
C TYR A 387 -44.41 23.28 2.83
N ALA A 388 -45.16 23.92 1.92
CA ALA A 388 -45.22 25.37 1.78
C ALA A 388 -45.97 26.10 2.92
N ASP A 389 -46.68 25.38 3.77
CA ASP A 389 -47.57 25.95 4.79
C ASP A 389 -47.02 25.89 6.22
N ASP A 390 -45.74 25.53 6.42
CA ASP A 390 -45.11 25.53 7.74
C ASP A 390 -44.91 26.97 8.28
N PRO A 391 -45.50 27.33 9.44
CA PRO A 391 -45.43 28.68 10.00
C PRO A 391 -44.02 29.15 10.34
N TYR A 392 -43.11 28.24 10.68
CA TYR A 392 -41.74 28.56 11.09
C TYR A 392 -40.82 28.86 9.89
N ALA A 393 -41.10 28.30 8.71
CA ALA A 393 -40.31 28.55 7.50
C ALA A 393 -40.49 29.98 6.95
N LYS A 394 -41.67 30.58 7.16
CA LYS A 394 -41.97 31.98 6.76
C LYS A 394 -41.26 33.01 7.63
N GLU A 395 -41.05 32.73 8.90
CA GLU A 395 -40.40 33.64 9.86
C GLU A 395 -38.92 33.88 9.53
N PHE A 396 -38.22 32.87 8.99
CA PHE A 396 -36.79 32.95 8.67
C PHE A 396 -36.48 33.21 7.18
N GLY A 397 -37.48 33.48 6.34
CA GLY A 397 -37.28 33.72 4.90
C GLY A 397 -36.71 32.51 4.13
N ILE A 398 -36.80 31.31 4.70
CA ILE A 398 -36.20 30.09 4.14
C ILE A 398 -37.17 29.51 3.09
N LYS A 399 -36.79 29.59 1.81
CA LYS A 399 -37.47 28.86 0.73
C LYS A 399 -36.90 27.45 0.61
N ILE A 400 -37.65 26.44 1.04
CA ILE A 400 -37.29 25.03 0.88
C ILE A 400 -37.79 24.55 -0.48
N SER A 401 -36.88 24.12 -1.34
CA SER A 401 -37.24 23.49 -2.63
C SER A 401 -37.86 22.11 -2.36
N GLU A 402 -39.09 21.88 -2.84
CA GLU A 402 -39.75 20.55 -2.81
C GLU A 402 -39.09 19.52 -3.74
N LYS A 403 -38.13 19.96 -4.55
CA LYS A 403 -37.28 19.08 -5.35
C LYS A 403 -35.96 18.88 -4.60
N LEU A 404 -35.56 17.62 -4.40
CA LEU A 404 -34.13 17.30 -4.29
C LEU A 404 -33.45 18.05 -5.45
N ALA A 405 -32.43 18.86 -5.15
CA ALA A 405 -31.62 19.43 -6.20
C ALA A 405 -31.07 18.26 -7.03
N SER A 406 -31.40 18.22 -8.31
CA SER A 406 -30.95 17.21 -9.26
C SER A 406 -29.96 17.89 -10.19
N VAL A 407 -28.68 17.54 -10.09
CA VAL A 407 -27.60 18.08 -10.93
C VAL A 407 -26.75 16.91 -11.46
N GLU A 408 -26.16 17.08 -12.65
CA GLU A 408 -25.40 16.04 -13.37
C GLU A 408 -24.06 15.68 -12.67
N ALA A 409 -23.70 14.39 -12.62
CA ALA A 409 -22.54 13.85 -11.87
C ALA A 409 -21.66 12.87 -12.74
N ARG A 410 -20.35 12.66 -12.42
CA ARG A 410 -19.30 11.95 -13.23
C ARG A 410 -18.07 11.22 -12.54
N VAL A 411 -17.96 9.89 -12.54
CA VAL A 411 -16.77 9.14 -12.02
C VAL A 411 -15.67 9.43 -13.01
N LEU A 412 -14.48 9.79 -12.53
CA LEU A 412 -13.36 9.98 -13.44
C LEU A 412 -13.00 8.63 -14.09
N PRO A 413 -13.00 8.54 -15.43
CA PRO A 413 -12.75 7.28 -16.11
C PRO A 413 -11.36 6.78 -15.75
N ALA A 414 -11.20 5.46 -15.66
CA ALA A 414 -9.87 4.89 -15.56
C ALA A 414 -9.07 5.32 -16.80
N PRO A 415 -7.83 5.82 -16.64
CA PRO A 415 -7.02 6.19 -17.78
C PRO A 415 -6.57 4.93 -18.54
N TRP A 416 -6.37 5.08 -19.84
CA TRP A 416 -5.71 4.05 -20.62
C TRP A 416 -4.22 3.98 -20.25
N LEU A 417 -3.75 2.77 -20.00
CA LEU A 417 -2.36 2.48 -19.69
C LEU A 417 -1.66 1.88 -20.91
N LYS A 418 -0.53 2.46 -21.28
CA LYS A 418 0.36 1.94 -22.32
C LYS A 418 1.39 0.98 -21.72
N TYR A 419 1.62 -0.11 -22.45
CA TYR A 419 2.67 -1.12 -22.27
C TYR A 419 3.48 -1.25 -23.57
N HIS A 420 4.59 -2.00 -23.54
CA HIS A 420 5.49 -2.09 -24.68
C HIS A 420 4.84 -2.78 -25.89
N ASP A 421 5.16 -2.32 -27.11
CA ASP A 421 4.50 -2.75 -28.33
C ASP A 421 4.80 -4.20 -28.75
N THR A 422 5.83 -4.82 -28.16
CA THR A 422 6.14 -6.26 -28.34
C THR A 422 5.39 -7.16 -27.35
N GLY A 423 4.63 -6.59 -26.41
CA GLY A 423 3.66 -7.34 -25.62
C GLY A 423 2.49 -7.81 -26.49
N ARG A 424 1.87 -8.94 -26.11
CA ARG A 424 0.64 -9.43 -26.77
C ARG A 424 -0.52 -8.44 -26.54
N GLU A 425 -0.52 -7.77 -25.39
CA GLU A 425 -1.41 -6.65 -25.08
C GLU A 425 -0.58 -5.39 -24.86
N LYS A 426 -0.84 -4.36 -25.68
CA LYS A 426 -0.09 -3.10 -25.71
C LYS A 426 -0.75 -1.99 -24.90
N ASP A 427 -2.06 -2.06 -24.76
CA ASP A 427 -2.88 -1.07 -24.05
C ASP A 427 -3.79 -1.80 -23.07
N CYS A 428 -4.06 -1.18 -21.92
CA CYS A 428 -4.91 -1.74 -20.89
C CYS A 428 -5.80 -0.66 -20.30
N LEU A 429 -7.10 -0.93 -20.28
CA LEU A 429 -8.07 -0.16 -19.49
C LEU A 429 -8.31 -0.88 -18.15
N PRO A 430 -7.87 -0.32 -17.02
CA PRO A 430 -8.12 -0.87 -15.69
C PRO A 430 -9.59 -1.12 -15.42
N GLN A 431 -9.90 -2.22 -14.74
CA GLN A 431 -11.26 -2.59 -14.34
C GLN A 431 -11.40 -2.41 -12.84
N VAL A 432 -12.25 -1.48 -12.40
CA VAL A 432 -12.45 -1.15 -10.97
C VAL A 432 -11.09 -0.91 -10.29
N GLY A 433 -10.26 -0.07 -10.89
CA GLY A 433 -8.94 0.26 -10.36
C GLY A 433 -7.94 -0.91 -10.34
N GLN A 434 -8.17 -2.01 -11.04
CA GLN A 434 -7.30 -3.19 -11.03
C GLN A 434 -6.99 -3.71 -12.44
N TRP A 435 -5.78 -4.21 -12.63
CA TRP A 435 -5.34 -4.92 -13.82
C TRP A 435 -4.24 -5.92 -13.45
N ASN A 436 -3.62 -6.58 -14.45
CA ASN A 436 -2.50 -7.49 -14.21
C ASN A 436 -1.49 -7.43 -15.37
N MET A 437 -0.33 -8.06 -15.15
CA MET A 437 0.76 -8.13 -16.14
C MET A 437 0.61 -9.28 -17.14
N MET A 438 -0.47 -10.06 -17.13
CA MET A 438 -0.63 -11.15 -18.10
C MET A 438 -0.65 -10.58 -19.51
N ASN A 439 0.11 -11.22 -20.42
CA ASN A 439 0.26 -10.84 -21.83
C ASN A 439 0.92 -9.48 -22.11
N LYS A 440 1.36 -8.75 -21.07
CA LYS A 440 1.91 -7.40 -21.18
C LYS A 440 3.41 -7.42 -20.92
N LYS A 441 4.12 -6.46 -21.53
CA LYS A 441 5.53 -6.18 -21.26
C LYS A 441 5.67 -4.73 -20.81
N MET A 442 6.49 -4.51 -19.79
CA MET A 442 6.79 -3.19 -19.23
C MET A 442 7.22 -2.23 -20.34
N VAL A 443 6.76 -0.98 -20.28
CA VAL A 443 7.03 0.04 -21.32
C VAL A 443 8.52 0.21 -21.59
N ASN A 444 9.33 0.26 -20.53
CA ASN A 444 10.77 0.28 -20.63
C ASN A 444 11.32 -0.69 -19.59
N GLY A 445 11.80 -1.85 -20.05
CA GLY A 445 12.49 -2.81 -19.22
C GLY A 445 13.89 -2.32 -18.92
N GLY A 446 14.20 -2.15 -17.64
CA GLY A 446 15.55 -1.88 -17.17
C GLY A 446 16.47 -3.07 -17.42
N THR A 447 17.76 -2.78 -17.36
CA THR A 447 18.81 -3.75 -17.62
C THR A 447 19.48 -4.17 -16.31
N VAL A 448 19.60 -5.49 -16.11
CA VAL A 448 20.32 -6.11 -14.99
C VAL A 448 21.27 -7.14 -15.58
N ASN A 449 22.50 -6.72 -15.83
CA ASN A 449 23.53 -7.57 -16.40
C ASN A 449 24.33 -8.29 -15.31
N ASN A 450 24.66 -7.56 -14.25
CA ASN A 450 25.52 -8.03 -13.17
C ASN A 450 24.73 -8.01 -11.87
N TRP A 451 24.45 -9.18 -11.30
CA TRP A 451 23.75 -9.28 -10.03
C TRP A 451 24.29 -10.44 -9.20
N ILE A 452 24.03 -10.38 -7.89
CA ILE A 452 24.38 -11.45 -6.93
C ILE A 452 23.20 -11.77 -6.02
N CYS A 453 23.26 -12.92 -5.34
CA CYS A 453 22.27 -13.35 -4.36
C CYS A 453 22.91 -13.73 -3.02
N ILE A 454 22.33 -13.26 -1.92
CA ILE A 454 22.69 -13.67 -0.56
C ILE A 454 21.46 -14.21 0.16
N ASN A 455 21.58 -15.38 0.77
CA ASN A 455 20.53 -16.04 1.52
C ASN A 455 20.82 -15.97 3.03
N PHE A 456 20.01 -15.23 3.78
CA PHE A 456 20.09 -15.18 5.25
C PHE A 456 19.14 -16.16 5.94
N SER A 457 18.40 -16.97 5.18
CA SER A 457 17.48 -17.96 5.73
C SER A 457 18.14 -19.34 5.78
N ARG A 458 18.38 -19.82 7.01
CA ARG A 458 19.00 -21.15 7.26
C ARG A 458 18.22 -22.32 6.65
N ASN A 459 16.91 -22.17 6.48
CA ASN A 459 16.05 -23.25 6.01
C ASN A 459 16.06 -23.37 4.48
N VAL A 460 16.55 -22.37 3.76
CA VAL A 460 16.61 -22.37 2.29
C VAL A 460 17.96 -22.93 1.87
N GLN A 461 17.96 -24.09 1.21
CA GLN A 461 19.16 -24.67 0.62
C GLN A 461 19.60 -23.90 -0.63
N ASP A 462 20.89 -23.93 -0.95
CA ASP A 462 21.47 -23.19 -2.08
C ASP A 462 20.84 -23.57 -3.43
N SER A 463 20.45 -24.84 -3.62
CA SER A 463 19.73 -25.32 -4.80
C SER A 463 18.36 -24.64 -4.97
N VAL A 464 17.61 -24.49 -3.86
CA VAL A 464 16.30 -23.84 -3.82
C VAL A 464 16.44 -22.33 -4.06
N ALA A 465 17.43 -21.70 -3.44
CA ALA A 465 17.74 -20.29 -3.68
C ALA A 465 18.10 -20.03 -5.14
N ARG A 466 18.94 -20.88 -5.75
CA ARG A 466 19.30 -20.80 -7.16
C ARG A 466 18.08 -20.96 -8.07
N GLY A 467 17.24 -21.97 -7.80
CA GLY A 467 16.00 -22.20 -8.55
C GLY A 467 15.07 -20.99 -8.51
N PHE A 468 14.88 -20.40 -7.32
CA PHE A 468 14.09 -19.17 -7.16
C PHE A 468 14.64 -18.00 -7.98
N CYS A 469 15.96 -17.76 -7.94
CA CYS A 469 16.56 -16.67 -8.69
C CYS A 469 16.43 -16.85 -10.20
N VAL A 470 16.54 -18.09 -10.71
CA VAL A 470 16.32 -18.40 -12.13
C VAL A 470 14.88 -18.09 -12.54
N GLU A 471 13.89 -18.50 -11.76
CA GLU A 471 12.47 -18.21 -12.03
C GLU A 471 12.17 -16.72 -11.97
N LEU A 472 12.79 -16.00 -11.02
CA LEU A 472 12.65 -14.54 -10.92
C LEU A 472 13.30 -13.82 -12.12
N ALA A 473 14.51 -14.21 -12.52
CA ALA A 473 15.18 -13.68 -13.70
C ALA A 473 14.33 -13.93 -14.97
N GLN A 474 13.81 -15.15 -15.13
CA GLN A 474 12.91 -15.50 -16.23
C GLN A 474 11.65 -14.64 -16.23
N MET A 475 11.05 -14.38 -15.06
CA MET A 475 9.90 -13.49 -14.95
C MET A 475 10.24 -12.05 -15.35
N CYS A 476 11.41 -11.53 -14.97
CA CYS A 476 11.88 -10.21 -15.40
C CYS A 476 12.00 -10.14 -16.93
N VAL A 477 12.60 -11.17 -17.57
CA VAL A 477 12.72 -11.26 -19.04
C VAL A 477 11.36 -11.32 -19.72
N ILE A 478 10.46 -12.17 -19.23
CA ILE A 478 9.07 -12.28 -19.75
C ILE A 478 8.36 -10.93 -19.64
N SER A 479 8.60 -10.20 -18.55
CA SER A 479 8.02 -8.88 -18.30
C SER A 479 8.64 -7.76 -19.15
N GLY A 480 9.68 -8.05 -19.95
CA GLY A 480 10.29 -7.10 -20.89
C GLY A 480 11.62 -6.50 -20.43
N MET A 481 12.20 -6.94 -19.30
CA MET A 481 13.52 -6.50 -18.85
C MET A 481 14.65 -7.24 -19.58
N VAL A 482 15.80 -6.58 -19.69
CA VAL A 482 17.05 -7.27 -20.04
C VAL A 482 17.66 -7.78 -18.73
N PHE A 483 17.62 -9.09 -18.49
CA PHE A 483 18.07 -9.66 -17.22
C PHE A 483 18.92 -10.90 -17.46
N THR A 484 20.19 -10.87 -17.04
CA THR A 484 21.10 -12.01 -17.15
C THR A 484 20.62 -13.16 -16.26
N ARG A 485 20.50 -14.36 -16.82
CA ARG A 485 19.95 -15.53 -16.12
C ARG A 485 20.81 -15.97 -14.92
N ASP A 486 22.13 -15.95 -15.06
CA ASP A 486 23.05 -16.42 -14.02
C ASP A 486 23.69 -15.24 -13.27
N PRO A 487 23.85 -15.34 -11.94
CA PRO A 487 24.51 -14.31 -11.16
C PRO A 487 26.03 -14.32 -11.38
N VAL A 488 26.68 -13.18 -11.09
CA VAL A 488 28.14 -13.00 -11.20
C VAL A 488 28.90 -14.00 -10.31
N LEU A 489 28.32 -14.30 -9.14
CA LEU A 489 28.80 -15.25 -8.16
C LEU A 489 27.64 -16.18 -7.75
N PRO A 490 27.89 -17.47 -7.47
CA PRO A 490 26.84 -18.38 -7.01
C PRO A 490 26.17 -17.85 -5.72
N PRO A 491 24.87 -18.10 -5.48
CA PRO A 491 24.22 -17.70 -4.22
C PRO A 491 24.98 -18.24 -3.01
N VAL A 492 25.10 -17.43 -1.95
CA VAL A 492 25.72 -17.85 -0.68
C VAL A 492 24.73 -17.78 0.47
N SER A 493 24.79 -18.76 1.35
CA SER A 493 24.04 -18.76 2.61
C SER A 493 24.88 -18.16 3.74
N ALA A 494 24.27 -17.30 4.55
CA ALA A 494 24.92 -16.55 5.62
C ALA A 494 24.02 -16.40 6.84
N ARG A 495 24.62 -16.12 8.00
CA ARG A 495 23.85 -15.88 9.22
C ARG A 495 23.52 -14.37 9.39
N PRO A 496 22.30 -14.02 9.85
CA PRO A 496 21.89 -12.62 10.05
C PRO A 496 22.83 -11.76 10.90
N ASP A 497 23.46 -12.36 11.93
CA ASP A 497 24.43 -11.74 12.84
C ASP A 497 25.70 -11.24 12.15
N HIS A 498 25.96 -11.66 10.91
CA HIS A 498 27.12 -11.25 10.12
C HIS A 498 26.74 -10.42 8.88
N VAL A 499 25.53 -9.82 8.86
CA VAL A 499 25.00 -9.11 7.69
C VAL A 499 25.98 -8.10 7.09
N GLU A 500 26.60 -7.25 7.91
CA GLU A 500 27.52 -6.22 7.41
C GLU A 500 28.78 -6.82 6.78
N ARG A 501 29.44 -7.72 7.51
CA ARG A 501 30.66 -8.40 7.03
C ARG A 501 30.39 -9.13 5.71
N VAL A 502 29.27 -9.86 5.64
CA VAL A 502 28.92 -10.66 4.46
C VAL A 502 28.53 -9.77 3.28
N LEU A 503 27.75 -8.72 3.49
CA LEU A 503 27.39 -7.77 2.43
C LEU A 503 28.64 -7.11 1.85
N LYS A 504 29.50 -6.56 2.72
CA LYS A 504 30.75 -5.91 2.30
C LYS A 504 31.66 -6.91 1.58
N ALA A 505 31.91 -8.08 2.14
CA ALA A 505 32.78 -9.09 1.52
C ALA A 505 32.27 -9.55 0.15
N ARG A 506 30.98 -9.90 0.04
CA ARG A 506 30.40 -10.39 -1.23
C ARG A 506 30.30 -9.30 -2.29
N PHE A 507 30.05 -8.05 -1.89
CA PHE A 507 30.11 -6.91 -2.80
C PHE A 507 31.53 -6.72 -3.35
N HIS A 508 32.55 -6.72 -2.49
CA HIS A 508 33.94 -6.56 -2.93
C HIS A 508 34.38 -7.71 -3.85
N GLU A 509 34.06 -8.96 -3.51
CA GLU A 509 34.35 -10.13 -4.36
C GLU A 509 33.72 -9.99 -5.75
N ALA A 510 32.45 -9.55 -5.82
CA ALA A 510 31.77 -9.32 -7.09
C ALA A 510 32.41 -8.17 -7.88
N MET A 511 32.74 -7.06 -7.21
CA MET A 511 33.39 -5.91 -7.85
C MET A 511 34.79 -6.25 -8.36
N THR A 512 35.60 -7.02 -7.62
CA THR A 512 36.92 -7.49 -8.09
C THR A 512 36.81 -8.31 -9.38
N LYS A 513 35.75 -9.12 -9.53
CA LYS A 513 35.50 -9.90 -10.75
C LYS A 513 35.02 -9.02 -11.92
N LEU A 514 34.32 -7.92 -11.63
CA LEU A 514 33.77 -7.00 -12.64
C LEU A 514 34.75 -5.88 -13.04
N GLN A 515 35.71 -5.55 -12.17
CA GLN A 515 36.68 -4.47 -12.35
C GLN A 515 37.50 -4.56 -13.64
N PRO A 516 38.01 -5.75 -14.07
CA PRO A 516 38.74 -5.87 -15.34
C PRO A 516 37.91 -5.46 -16.57
N GLN A 517 36.58 -5.55 -16.47
CA GLN A 517 35.65 -5.20 -17.55
C GLN A 517 35.07 -3.79 -17.39
N ARG A 518 35.52 -3.02 -16.38
CA ARG A 518 34.94 -1.71 -15.97
C ARG A 518 33.41 -1.76 -15.82
N LYS A 519 32.89 -2.87 -15.32
CA LYS A 519 31.46 -3.07 -15.06
C LYS A 519 31.14 -2.82 -13.59
N GLU A 520 29.92 -2.37 -13.32
CA GLU A 520 29.39 -2.22 -11.98
C GLU A 520 28.33 -3.30 -11.70
N LEU A 521 28.03 -3.50 -10.41
CA LEU A 521 27.01 -4.43 -9.95
C LEU A 521 25.64 -3.72 -9.91
N ASP A 522 24.67 -4.24 -10.65
CA ASP A 522 23.37 -3.58 -10.89
C ASP A 522 22.35 -3.87 -9.77
N LEU A 523 22.36 -5.09 -9.22
CA LEU A 523 21.33 -5.56 -8.30
C LEU A 523 21.86 -6.58 -7.28
N LEU A 524 21.42 -6.44 -6.04
CA LEU A 524 21.55 -7.46 -5.00
C LEU A 524 20.18 -8.07 -4.66
N ILE A 525 20.02 -9.37 -4.93
CA ILE A 525 18.86 -10.14 -4.45
C ILE A 525 19.18 -10.69 -3.06
N VAL A 526 18.27 -10.53 -2.11
CA VAL A 526 18.46 -11.06 -0.74
C VAL A 526 17.27 -11.89 -0.29
N ILE A 527 17.53 -13.12 0.15
CA ILE A 527 16.52 -13.98 0.78
C ILE A 527 16.58 -13.76 2.29
N LEU A 528 15.46 -13.34 2.88
CA LEU A 528 15.34 -13.04 4.31
C LEU A 528 14.40 -14.04 5.00
N PRO A 529 14.67 -14.40 6.26
CA PRO A 529 13.69 -15.12 7.09
C PRO A 529 12.39 -14.31 7.23
N ASP A 530 11.27 -15.01 7.43
CA ASP A 530 9.95 -14.38 7.58
C ASP A 530 9.90 -13.44 8.80
N ASN A 531 10.56 -13.83 9.90
CA ASN A 531 10.87 -12.96 11.02
C ASN A 531 12.32 -12.48 10.90
N ASN A 532 12.52 -11.21 10.56
CA ASN A 532 13.84 -10.65 10.26
C ASN A 532 14.28 -9.51 11.18
N GLY A 533 13.51 -9.12 12.20
CA GLY A 533 13.96 -8.14 13.20
C GLY A 533 14.59 -6.88 12.58
N SER A 534 15.81 -6.53 13.01
CA SER A 534 16.58 -5.39 12.47
C SER A 534 17.25 -5.68 11.11
N LEU A 535 17.36 -6.95 10.70
CA LEU A 535 18.15 -7.39 9.53
C LEU A 535 17.76 -6.65 8.25
N TYR A 536 16.46 -6.45 8.02
CA TYR A 536 15.99 -5.70 6.85
C TYR A 536 16.49 -4.26 6.87
N GLY A 537 16.42 -3.59 8.03
CA GLY A 537 16.88 -2.22 8.19
C GLY A 537 18.39 -2.09 8.02
N ASP A 538 19.15 -2.95 8.68
CA ASP A 538 20.62 -2.99 8.59
C ASP A 538 21.09 -3.20 7.15
N LEU A 539 20.49 -4.19 6.46
CA LEU A 539 20.78 -4.45 5.05
C LEU A 539 20.51 -3.22 4.18
N LYS A 540 19.35 -2.57 4.37
CA LYS A 540 18.96 -1.39 3.59
C LYS A 540 19.88 -0.22 3.83
N ARG A 541 20.21 0.08 5.08
CA ARG A 541 21.21 1.09 5.45
C ARG A 541 22.53 0.80 4.72
N ILE A 542 23.14 -0.35 4.97
CA ILE A 542 24.47 -0.69 4.41
C ILE A 542 24.47 -0.66 2.88
N CYS A 543 23.44 -1.22 2.22
CA CYS A 543 23.36 -1.21 0.77
C CYS A 543 23.26 0.22 0.19
N GLU A 544 22.47 1.09 0.82
CA GLU A 544 22.05 2.37 0.24
C GLU A 544 22.97 3.53 0.69
N THR A 545 23.66 3.41 1.82
CA THR A 545 24.59 4.42 2.39
C THR A 545 26.06 4.07 2.16
N ASP A 546 26.45 2.79 2.34
CA ASP A 546 27.87 2.40 2.32
C ASP A 546 28.27 1.89 0.94
N LEU A 547 27.52 0.91 0.42
CA LEU A 547 27.87 0.17 -0.80
C LEU A 547 27.37 0.86 -2.07
N GLY A 548 26.25 1.59 -2.00
CA GLY A 548 25.59 2.18 -3.16
C GLY A 548 25.00 1.13 -4.11
N ILE A 549 24.45 0.04 -3.59
CA ILE A 549 23.82 -0.99 -4.41
C ILE A 549 22.32 -1.05 -4.16
N VAL A 550 21.56 -1.16 -5.24
CA VAL A 550 20.12 -1.37 -5.16
C VAL A 550 19.83 -2.82 -4.78
N SER A 551 19.00 -3.02 -3.75
CA SER A 551 18.67 -4.36 -3.25
C SER A 551 17.18 -4.70 -3.31
N GLN A 552 16.89 -5.97 -3.61
CA GLN A 552 15.56 -6.55 -3.60
C GLN A 552 15.49 -7.73 -2.62
N CYS A 553 14.81 -7.52 -1.50
CA CYS A 553 14.61 -8.52 -0.47
C CYS A 553 13.37 -9.38 -0.76
N CYS A 554 13.47 -10.70 -0.55
CA CYS A 554 12.40 -11.68 -0.72
C CYS A 554 12.30 -12.54 0.55
N LEU A 555 11.09 -12.75 1.07
CA LEU A 555 10.89 -13.55 2.28
C LEU A 555 10.88 -15.06 1.96
N THR A 556 11.40 -15.86 2.87
CA THR A 556 11.48 -17.33 2.78
C THR A 556 10.17 -17.99 2.35
N LYS A 557 9.01 -17.58 2.90
CA LYS A 557 7.71 -18.16 2.50
C LYS A 557 7.42 -18.07 1.00
N HIS A 558 7.91 -17.02 0.33
CA HIS A 558 7.72 -16.81 -1.11
C HIS A 558 8.76 -17.52 -1.97
N VAL A 559 9.90 -17.87 -1.39
CA VAL A 559 10.90 -18.73 -2.03
C VAL A 559 10.39 -20.17 -2.09
N PHE A 560 9.77 -20.68 -1.03
CA PHE A 560 9.17 -22.02 -1.04
C PHE A 560 7.86 -22.10 -1.83
N ARG A 561 7.01 -21.08 -1.73
CA ARG A 561 5.73 -21.01 -2.46
C ARG A 561 5.84 -20.02 -3.60
N MET A 562 6.59 -20.41 -4.64
CA MET A 562 6.82 -19.58 -5.82
C MET A 562 5.52 -19.39 -6.61
N ASN A 563 4.89 -18.22 -6.43
CA ASN A 563 3.71 -17.82 -7.18
C ASN A 563 4.13 -16.88 -8.32
N LYS A 564 3.70 -17.15 -9.55
CA LYS A 564 3.95 -16.28 -10.72
C LYS A 564 3.49 -14.83 -10.49
N GLN A 565 2.37 -14.61 -9.81
CA GLN A 565 1.90 -13.26 -9.49
C GLN A 565 2.83 -12.54 -8.50
N TYR A 566 3.41 -13.27 -7.55
CA TYR A 566 4.41 -12.71 -6.63
C TYR A 566 5.67 -12.31 -7.41
N LEU A 567 6.20 -13.21 -8.25
CA LEU A 567 7.38 -12.92 -9.07
C LEU A 567 7.15 -11.72 -9.99
N ALA A 568 5.96 -11.62 -10.62
CA ALA A 568 5.60 -10.46 -11.44
C ALA A 568 5.60 -9.14 -10.63
N ASN A 569 5.04 -9.16 -9.41
CA ASN A 569 5.06 -7.99 -8.54
C ASN A 569 6.48 -7.64 -8.05
N VAL A 570 7.35 -8.63 -7.84
CA VAL A 570 8.76 -8.39 -7.54
C VAL A 570 9.48 -7.80 -8.76
N ALA A 571 9.22 -8.31 -9.97
CA ALA A 571 9.77 -7.77 -11.21
C ALA A 571 9.37 -6.30 -11.43
N LEU A 572 8.12 -5.91 -11.14
CA LEU A 572 7.68 -4.51 -11.15
C LEU A 572 8.57 -3.62 -10.25
N LYS A 573 8.91 -4.10 -9.06
CA LYS A 573 9.77 -3.36 -8.11
C LYS A 573 11.22 -3.30 -8.59
N ILE A 574 11.76 -4.41 -9.11
CA ILE A 574 13.13 -4.45 -9.63
C ILE A 574 13.25 -3.47 -10.80
N ASN A 575 12.31 -3.49 -11.74
CA ASN A 575 12.36 -2.67 -12.94
C ASN A 575 12.54 -1.17 -12.63
N VAL A 576 11.72 -0.61 -11.74
CA VAL A 576 11.82 0.82 -11.37
C VAL A 576 13.05 1.14 -10.52
N LYS A 577 13.54 0.15 -9.77
CA LYS A 577 14.78 0.24 -8.99
C LYS A 577 16.03 0.34 -9.84
N VAL A 578 16.00 -0.24 -11.03
CA VAL A 578 17.11 -0.16 -12.00
C VAL A 578 16.82 0.86 -13.11
N GLY A 579 15.86 1.77 -12.88
CA GLY A 579 15.58 2.91 -13.74
C GLY A 579 14.62 2.65 -14.91
N GLY A 580 14.00 1.46 -14.99
CA GLY A 580 12.95 1.12 -15.96
C GLY A 580 11.60 1.80 -15.68
N ARG A 581 10.66 1.66 -16.61
CA ARG A 581 9.26 2.13 -16.50
C ARG A 581 8.30 0.98 -16.70
N ASN A 582 7.41 0.76 -15.73
CA ASN A 582 6.42 -0.31 -15.81
C ASN A 582 5.28 0.04 -16.78
N THR A 583 4.69 1.21 -16.59
CA THR A 583 3.47 1.69 -17.26
C THR A 583 3.54 3.19 -17.46
N VAL A 584 2.89 3.68 -18.52
CA VAL A 584 2.72 5.10 -18.80
C VAL A 584 1.24 5.37 -19.12
N LEU A 585 0.75 6.57 -18.83
CA LEU A 585 -0.58 7.01 -19.27
C LEU A 585 -0.56 7.26 -20.78
N VAL A 586 -1.52 6.72 -21.54
CA VAL A 586 -1.61 6.96 -22.99
C VAL A 586 -1.69 8.46 -23.30
N ASP A 587 -2.43 9.21 -22.49
CA ASP A 587 -2.56 10.66 -22.67
C ASP A 587 -1.26 11.42 -22.43
N ALA A 588 -0.32 10.89 -21.64
CA ALA A 588 1.00 11.50 -21.51
C ALA A 588 1.79 11.43 -22.82
N LEU A 589 1.72 10.28 -23.51
CA LEU A 589 2.40 10.06 -24.79
C LEU A 589 1.80 10.94 -25.90
N SER A 590 0.48 11.08 -25.92
CA SER A 590 -0.23 11.95 -26.85
C SER A 590 -0.21 13.44 -26.45
N ARG A 591 0.49 13.80 -25.36
CA ARG A 591 0.54 15.15 -24.78
C ARG A 591 -0.83 15.78 -24.48
N ARG A 592 -1.77 14.96 -24.03
CA ARG A 592 -3.17 15.35 -23.72
C ARG A 592 -3.45 15.54 -22.24
N ILE A 593 -2.45 15.44 -21.36
CA ILE A 593 -2.66 15.74 -19.93
C ILE A 593 -2.62 17.27 -19.74
N PRO A 594 -3.76 17.91 -19.42
CA PRO A 594 -3.82 19.37 -19.29
C PRO A 594 -2.90 19.86 -18.18
N LEU A 595 -2.22 20.99 -18.42
CA LEU A 595 -1.30 21.63 -17.48
C LEU A 595 -0.17 20.70 -16.97
N VAL A 596 0.16 19.65 -17.71
CA VAL A 596 1.30 18.77 -17.41
C VAL A 596 2.11 18.51 -18.68
N SER A 597 1.48 18.06 -19.77
CA SER A 597 2.19 17.67 -20.98
C SER A 597 2.41 18.81 -21.99
N ASP A 598 1.78 19.97 -21.77
CA ASP A 598 1.85 21.15 -22.64
C ASP A 598 3.22 21.85 -22.57
N LYS A 599 3.81 21.90 -21.38
CA LYS A 599 5.14 22.47 -21.12
C LYS A 599 5.84 21.69 -20.01
N PRO A 600 7.19 21.75 -19.90
CA PRO A 600 7.93 21.03 -18.88
C PRO A 600 7.35 21.26 -17.49
N THR A 601 6.77 20.22 -16.89
CA THR A 601 6.11 20.29 -15.60
C THR A 601 6.74 19.26 -14.68
N ILE A 602 7.11 19.68 -13.47
CA ILE A 602 7.63 18.80 -12.42
C ILE A 602 6.56 18.60 -11.35
N ILE A 603 6.34 17.35 -10.95
CA ILE A 603 5.39 16.98 -9.89
C ILE A 603 6.16 16.49 -8.67
N PHE A 604 5.98 17.19 -7.57
CA PHE A 604 6.54 16.86 -6.27
C PHE A 604 5.54 16.11 -5.38
N GLY A 605 6.08 15.29 -4.50
CA GLY A 605 5.38 14.72 -3.36
C GLY A 605 6.20 14.92 -2.10
N ALA A 606 5.56 15.27 -0.99
CA ALA A 606 6.23 15.48 0.28
C ALA A 606 5.44 14.85 1.44
N ASP A 607 6.14 14.29 2.42
CA ASP A 607 5.58 13.68 3.62
C ASP A 607 6.53 13.87 4.81
N VAL A 608 5.95 13.95 6.00
CA VAL A 608 6.69 13.94 7.27
C VAL A 608 6.18 12.79 8.13
N THR A 609 7.09 11.88 8.47
CA THR A 609 6.80 10.76 9.37
C THR A 609 7.35 11.08 10.76
N HIS A 610 6.48 11.13 11.77
CA HIS A 610 6.87 11.28 13.18
C HIS A 610 7.21 9.95 13.87
N PRO A 611 7.95 9.97 14.99
CA PRO A 611 8.18 8.80 15.84
C PRO A 611 6.90 8.23 16.43
N HIS A 612 6.99 7.00 16.94
CA HIS A 612 5.84 6.37 17.58
C HIS A 612 5.45 7.09 18.89
N PRO A 613 4.16 7.06 19.28
CA PRO A 613 3.74 7.59 20.59
C PRO A 613 4.53 6.94 21.74
N GLY A 614 5.21 7.75 22.55
CA GLY A 614 6.08 7.31 23.65
C GLY A 614 7.58 7.24 23.33
N GLU A 615 7.99 7.52 22.08
CA GLU A 615 9.37 7.82 21.73
C GLU A 615 9.58 9.33 21.80
N ASP A 616 10.09 9.85 22.92
CA ASP A 616 10.12 11.29 23.20
C ASP A 616 11.35 12.02 22.63
N SER A 617 12.34 11.28 22.10
CA SER A 617 13.62 11.84 21.62
C SER A 617 13.88 11.63 20.12
N SER A 618 13.16 10.72 19.47
CA SER A 618 13.45 10.40 18.07
C SER A 618 13.06 11.58 17.15
N PRO A 619 13.84 11.90 16.11
CA PRO A 619 13.55 12.98 15.19
C PRO A 619 12.34 12.65 14.30
N SER A 620 11.73 13.68 13.70
CA SER A 620 10.83 13.47 12.55
C SER A 620 11.67 13.27 11.29
N ILE A 621 11.12 12.56 10.30
CA ILE A 621 11.79 12.37 9.01
C ILE A 621 10.91 12.99 7.93
N ALA A 622 11.45 13.96 7.23
CA ALA A 622 10.82 14.51 6.03
C ALA A 622 11.38 13.83 4.78
N ALA A 623 10.52 13.65 3.80
CA ALA A 623 10.88 13.14 2.49
C ALA A 623 10.23 13.98 1.41
N VAL A 624 10.99 14.26 0.37
CA VAL A 624 10.51 14.96 -0.83
C VAL A 624 10.93 14.15 -2.04
N VAL A 625 9.96 13.83 -2.88
CA VAL A 625 10.18 13.19 -4.17
C VAL A 625 9.77 14.12 -5.29
N ALA A 626 10.40 13.97 -6.45
CA ALA A 626 10.00 14.69 -7.66
C ALA A 626 10.10 13.82 -8.89
N SER A 627 9.17 14.01 -9.82
CA SER A 627 9.21 13.37 -11.14
C SER A 627 10.55 13.71 -11.83
N GLN A 628 11.13 12.76 -12.56
CA GLN A 628 12.43 12.88 -13.24
C GLN A 628 12.32 12.69 -14.76
N ASP A 629 11.09 12.53 -15.25
CA ASP A 629 10.79 12.43 -16.67
C ASP A 629 9.55 13.23 -17.04
N TRP A 630 9.56 13.76 -18.26
CA TRP A 630 8.49 14.55 -18.84
C TRP A 630 8.43 14.26 -20.35
N PRO A 631 7.23 14.09 -20.94
CA PRO A 631 5.90 14.29 -20.36
C PRO A 631 5.31 13.10 -19.58
N GLU A 632 6.02 11.98 -19.44
CA GLU A 632 5.43 10.71 -18.95
C GLU A 632 5.17 10.67 -17.43
N VAL A 633 5.96 11.37 -16.62
CA VAL A 633 5.79 11.48 -15.16
C VAL A 633 5.68 10.10 -14.47
N THR A 634 6.65 9.23 -14.70
CA THR A 634 6.67 7.85 -14.19
C THR A 634 7.89 7.52 -13.32
N LYS A 635 8.98 8.27 -13.46
CA LYS A 635 10.20 8.10 -12.67
C LYS A 635 10.27 9.18 -11.61
N TYR A 636 10.65 8.81 -10.39
CA TYR A 636 10.81 9.74 -9.29
C TYR A 636 12.16 9.58 -8.61
N ALA A 637 12.80 10.69 -8.28
CA ALA A 637 13.93 10.73 -7.35
C ALA A 637 13.41 11.15 -5.97
N GLY A 638 14.05 10.68 -4.90
CA GLY A 638 13.64 10.98 -3.53
C GLY A 638 14.83 11.41 -2.68
N LEU A 639 14.62 12.47 -1.91
CA LEU A 639 15.53 12.95 -0.88
C LEU A 639 14.84 12.82 0.48
N VAL A 640 15.64 12.66 1.52
CA VAL A 640 15.16 12.47 2.90
C VAL A 640 16.04 13.25 3.86
N CYS A 641 15.44 13.84 4.89
CA CYS A 641 16.17 14.55 5.95
C CYS A 641 15.56 14.24 7.32
N ALA A 642 16.41 14.22 8.35
CA ALA A 642 15.96 14.23 9.74
C ALA A 642 15.72 15.68 10.18
N GLN A 643 14.67 15.89 10.97
CA GLN A 643 14.31 17.18 11.55
C GLN A 643 13.87 17.01 13.00
N GLU A 644 13.64 18.12 13.70
CA GLU A 644 13.31 18.12 15.12
C GLU A 644 12.11 17.22 15.49
N HIS A 645 12.07 16.81 16.76
CA HIS A 645 11.04 15.92 17.27
C HIS A 645 9.65 16.54 17.04
N ARG A 646 8.76 15.79 16.37
CA ARG A 646 7.39 16.22 16.01
C ARG A 646 7.29 17.53 15.23
N GLN A 647 8.37 17.98 14.61
CA GLN A 647 8.33 19.08 13.65
C GLN A 647 7.57 18.64 12.40
N GLU A 648 6.53 19.39 12.01
CA GLU A 648 5.75 19.13 10.77
C GLU A 648 6.29 19.92 9.58
N LEU A 649 6.76 21.17 9.77
CA LEU A 649 7.32 21.96 8.65
C LEU A 649 8.62 21.32 8.14
N ILE A 650 8.75 21.17 6.82
CA ILE A 650 9.95 20.58 6.22
C ILE A 650 11.06 21.64 6.15
N GLN A 651 11.94 21.62 7.15
CA GLN A 651 13.00 22.63 7.30
C GLN A 651 14.01 22.62 6.15
N ASP A 652 14.31 21.45 5.56
CA ASP A 652 15.34 21.30 4.53
C ASP A 652 14.82 21.44 3.09
N LEU A 653 13.61 21.99 2.88
CA LEU A 653 13.12 22.29 1.52
C LEU A 653 14.06 23.24 0.77
N PHE A 654 14.53 24.27 1.49
CA PHE A 654 15.56 25.19 1.05
C PHE A 654 16.39 25.63 2.25
N LYS A 655 17.72 25.65 2.09
CA LYS A 655 18.64 26.15 3.10
C LYS A 655 19.75 26.99 2.48
N SER A 656 20.24 27.94 3.25
CA SER A 656 21.43 28.74 2.93
C SER A 656 22.40 28.67 4.10
N TRP A 657 23.68 28.46 3.83
CA TRP A 657 24.73 28.48 4.85
C TRP A 657 25.97 29.19 4.31
N GLN A 658 26.81 29.67 5.23
CA GLN A 658 28.10 30.28 4.90
C GLN A 658 29.14 29.18 4.76
N ASP A 659 29.69 29.02 3.57
CA ASP A 659 30.85 28.19 3.29
C ASP A 659 32.12 29.07 3.37
N PRO A 660 33.14 28.69 4.15
CA PRO A 660 34.35 29.50 4.34
C PRO A 660 35.09 29.85 3.04
N VAL A 661 34.91 29.06 1.97
CA VAL A 661 35.63 29.22 0.70
C VAL A 661 34.69 29.75 -0.39
N ARG A 662 33.44 29.27 -0.43
CA ARG A 662 32.46 29.58 -1.48
C ARG A 662 31.51 30.72 -1.13
N GLY A 663 31.61 31.29 0.07
CA GLY A 663 30.70 32.30 0.56
C GLY A 663 29.30 31.73 0.84
N THR A 664 28.24 32.47 0.53
CA THR A 664 26.88 31.98 0.76
C THR A 664 26.52 30.86 -0.23
N VAL A 665 26.39 29.63 0.28
CA VAL A 665 25.95 28.46 -0.48
C VAL A 665 24.48 28.20 -0.19
N THR A 666 23.72 27.88 -1.24
CA THR A 666 22.31 27.53 -1.15
C THR A 666 22.08 26.09 -1.60
N GLY A 667 21.20 25.39 -0.90
CA GLY A 667 20.86 23.99 -1.11
C GLY A 667 19.43 23.68 -0.66
N GLY A 668 19.16 22.41 -0.41
CA GLY A 668 17.84 21.93 0.02
C GLY A 668 17.18 21.05 -1.03
N MET A 669 16.17 20.33 -0.60
CA MET A 669 15.57 19.23 -1.35
C MET A 669 14.94 19.70 -2.67
N ILE A 670 14.28 20.86 -2.68
CA ILE A 670 13.67 21.40 -3.90
C ILE A 670 14.74 21.73 -4.94
N LYS A 671 15.80 22.45 -4.52
CA LYS A 671 16.88 22.87 -5.41
C LYS A 671 17.57 21.66 -6.06
N GLU A 672 17.89 20.64 -5.26
CA GLU A 672 18.55 19.42 -5.75
C GLU A 672 17.67 18.65 -6.73
N LEU A 673 16.37 18.53 -6.47
CA LEU A 673 15.42 17.84 -7.34
C LEU A 673 15.17 18.60 -8.66
N LEU A 674 15.18 19.94 -8.64
CA LEU A 674 15.12 20.77 -9.86
C LEU A 674 16.37 20.59 -10.73
N ILE A 675 17.56 20.55 -10.13
CA ILE A 675 18.81 20.25 -10.84
C ILE A 675 18.77 18.84 -11.44
N SER A 676 18.30 17.86 -10.65
CA SER A 676 18.15 16.48 -11.11
C SER A 676 17.19 16.36 -12.29
N PHE A 677 16.05 17.05 -12.24
CA PHE A 677 15.09 17.09 -13.35
C PHE A 677 15.72 17.64 -14.64
N ARG A 678 16.47 18.75 -14.56
CA ARG A 678 17.15 19.32 -15.72
C ARG A 678 18.20 18.36 -16.29
N LYS A 679 18.95 17.67 -15.43
CA LYS A 679 19.92 16.65 -15.86
C LYS A 679 19.24 15.46 -16.55
N ALA A 680 18.07 15.03 -16.05
CA ALA A 680 17.37 13.86 -16.58
C ALA A 680 16.56 14.15 -17.87
N THR A 681 15.99 15.36 -17.99
CA THR A 681 15.09 15.71 -19.10
C THR A 681 15.70 16.66 -20.12
N GLY A 682 16.82 17.31 -19.80
CA GLY A 682 17.37 18.43 -20.56
C GLY A 682 16.57 19.73 -20.44
N GLN A 683 15.42 19.72 -19.75
CA GLN A 683 14.49 20.84 -19.65
C GLN A 683 14.47 21.43 -18.25
N LYS A 684 14.25 22.74 -18.13
CA LYS A 684 13.91 23.37 -16.85
C LYS A 684 12.39 23.28 -16.66
N PRO A 685 11.89 22.96 -15.45
CA PRO A 685 10.46 23.03 -15.20
C PRO A 685 9.93 24.45 -15.45
N GLN A 686 8.83 24.55 -16.15
CA GLN A 686 8.08 25.80 -16.32
C GLN A 686 6.83 25.82 -15.43
N ARG A 687 6.55 24.71 -14.74
CA ARG A 687 5.41 24.55 -13.83
C ARG A 687 5.76 23.59 -12.71
N ILE A 688 5.29 23.89 -11.50
CA ILE A 688 5.45 23.04 -10.31
C ILE A 688 4.06 22.64 -9.80
N ILE A 689 3.86 21.35 -9.58
CA ILE A 689 2.71 20.81 -8.85
C ILE A 689 3.24 20.11 -7.60
N PHE A 690 2.77 20.50 -6.42
CA PHE A 690 3.31 20.05 -5.14
C PHE A 690 2.21 19.38 -4.30
N TYR A 691 2.31 18.05 -4.11
CA TYR A 691 1.41 17.31 -3.24
C TYR A 691 2.03 17.09 -1.85
N ARG A 692 1.40 17.60 -0.80
CA ARG A 692 1.88 17.52 0.59
C ARG A 692 0.98 16.62 1.44
N ASP A 693 1.44 15.43 1.84
CA ASP A 693 0.69 14.49 2.69
C ASP A 693 0.82 14.85 4.17
N GLY A 694 -0.18 14.50 5.00
CA GLY A 694 -0.03 14.44 6.46
C GLY A 694 -0.28 15.72 7.26
N VAL A 695 -0.61 16.85 6.60
CA VAL A 695 -0.82 18.13 7.28
C VAL A 695 -2.26 18.26 7.79
N SER A 696 -2.43 18.72 9.03
CA SER A 696 -3.76 19.02 9.60
C SER A 696 -4.28 20.41 9.20
N GLU A 697 -5.60 20.60 9.15
CA GLU A 697 -6.22 21.88 8.73
C GLU A 697 -5.70 23.08 9.53
N GLY A 698 -5.55 22.93 10.85
CA GLY A 698 -5.00 23.97 11.73
C GLY A 698 -3.55 24.38 11.43
N GLN A 699 -2.85 23.67 10.55
CA GLN A 699 -1.47 23.95 10.14
C GLN A 699 -1.35 24.40 8.68
N PHE A 700 -2.45 24.45 7.91
CA PHE A 700 -2.41 24.74 6.47
C PHE A 700 -1.69 26.04 6.14
N TYR A 701 -2.05 27.13 6.80
CA TYR A 701 -1.47 28.44 6.53
C TYR A 701 0.03 28.49 6.85
N GLN A 702 0.44 27.93 7.99
CA GLN A 702 1.84 27.90 8.40
C GLN A 702 2.69 27.05 7.44
N VAL A 703 2.19 25.89 7.04
CA VAL A 703 2.83 25.01 6.05
C VAL A 703 2.92 25.71 4.71
N LEU A 704 1.82 26.28 4.22
CA LEU A 704 1.80 26.96 2.93
C LEU A 704 2.84 28.09 2.89
N LEU A 705 2.80 29.01 3.85
CA LEU A 705 3.70 30.15 3.86
C LEU A 705 5.17 29.73 3.90
N PHE A 706 5.50 28.79 4.77
CA PHE A 706 6.88 28.34 4.95
C PHE A 706 7.40 27.54 3.75
N GLU A 707 6.62 26.54 3.30
CA GLU A 707 7.06 25.62 2.25
C GLU A 707 6.98 26.26 0.85
N LEU A 708 5.99 27.11 0.57
CA LEU A 708 5.93 27.84 -0.70
C LEU A 708 7.07 28.85 -0.83
N ASP A 709 7.39 29.59 0.24
CA ASP A 709 8.55 30.48 0.28
C ASP A 709 9.86 29.71 0.03
N ALA A 710 10.03 28.53 0.64
CA ALA A 710 11.18 27.67 0.38
C ALA A 710 11.27 27.24 -1.10
N ILE A 711 10.14 26.88 -1.73
CA ILE A 711 10.08 26.57 -3.18
C ILE A 711 10.52 27.78 -4.02
N ARG A 712 10.05 28.98 -3.67
CA ARG A 712 10.41 30.24 -4.36
C ARG A 712 11.89 30.55 -4.24
N LYS A 713 12.43 30.49 -3.03
CA LYS A 713 13.86 30.69 -2.76
C LYS A 713 14.73 29.68 -3.49
N ALA A 714 14.32 28.42 -3.55
CA ALA A 714 15.03 27.39 -4.31
C ALA A 714 15.08 27.71 -5.81
N CYS A 715 13.97 28.16 -6.40
CA CYS A 715 13.93 28.57 -7.80
C CYS A 715 14.82 29.80 -8.06
N ALA A 716 14.66 30.87 -7.28
CA ALA A 716 15.46 32.10 -7.42
C ALA A 716 16.97 31.85 -7.22
N SER A 717 17.34 30.88 -6.39
CA SER A 717 18.76 30.51 -6.17
C SER A 717 19.42 29.77 -7.34
N LEU A 718 18.63 29.24 -8.29
CA LEU A 718 19.14 28.57 -9.48
C LEU A 718 19.38 29.54 -10.62
N GLU A 719 18.49 30.51 -10.78
CA GLU A 719 18.56 31.53 -11.81
C GLU A 719 17.79 32.79 -11.38
N PRO A 720 18.36 33.99 -11.55
CA PRO A 720 17.64 35.24 -11.29
C PRO A 720 16.32 35.28 -12.06
N ASN A 721 15.23 35.67 -11.40
CA ASN A 721 13.87 35.76 -11.96
C ASN A 721 13.21 34.41 -12.36
N TYR A 722 13.83 33.26 -12.08
CA TYR A 722 13.16 31.98 -12.31
C TYR A 722 12.06 31.74 -11.27
N GLN A 723 10.81 31.95 -11.69
CA GLN A 723 9.61 31.85 -10.85
C GLN A 723 8.50 31.06 -11.58
N PRO A 724 8.62 29.73 -11.70
CA PRO A 724 7.58 28.92 -12.34
C PRO A 724 6.28 28.95 -11.50
N PRO A 725 5.09 28.99 -12.12
CA PRO A 725 3.82 28.93 -11.40
C PRO A 725 3.68 27.64 -10.59
N VAL A 726 3.17 27.77 -9.36
CA VAL A 726 3.03 26.67 -8.38
C VAL A 726 1.56 26.37 -8.11
N THR A 727 1.22 25.08 -8.10
CA THR A 727 -0.02 24.57 -7.49
C THR A 727 0.36 23.74 -6.27
N PHE A 728 -0.13 24.11 -5.09
CA PHE A 728 0.15 23.48 -3.80
C PHE A 728 -1.12 22.79 -3.29
N VAL A 729 -1.06 21.47 -3.14
CA VAL A 729 -2.20 20.62 -2.78
C VAL A 729 -1.85 19.80 -1.54
N VAL A 730 -2.58 19.98 -0.45
CA VAL A 730 -2.49 19.11 0.71
C VAL A 730 -3.32 17.85 0.47
N VAL A 731 -2.79 16.71 0.87
CA VAL A 731 -3.44 15.39 0.79
C VAL A 731 -3.64 14.86 2.20
N GLN A 732 -4.87 14.49 2.53
CA GLN A 732 -5.23 13.93 3.82
C GLN A 732 -5.89 12.57 3.62
N LYS A 733 -5.17 11.50 3.98
CA LYS A 733 -5.74 10.14 4.04
C LYS A 733 -6.32 9.81 5.41
N ARG A 734 -6.07 10.60 6.45
CA ARG A 734 -6.48 10.28 7.83
C ARG A 734 -7.50 11.31 8.32
N HIS A 735 -8.77 11.05 8.01
CA HIS A 735 -9.91 11.83 8.47
C HIS A 735 -11.11 10.91 8.80
N HIS A 736 -12.17 11.52 9.33
CA HIS A 736 -13.37 10.83 9.80
C HIS A 736 -14.44 10.65 8.71
N THR A 737 -14.37 11.40 7.61
CA THR A 737 -15.32 11.27 6.49
C THR A 737 -15.30 9.87 5.87
N ARG A 738 -16.50 9.28 5.71
CA ARG A 738 -16.75 8.05 4.96
C ARG A 738 -17.84 8.30 3.92
N LEU A 739 -17.75 7.60 2.80
CA LEU A 739 -18.72 7.70 1.71
C LEU A 739 -19.31 6.31 1.48
N PHE A 740 -20.64 6.25 1.45
CA PHE A 740 -21.42 5.04 1.22
C PHE A 740 -22.26 5.24 -0.04
N ALA A 741 -22.51 4.16 -0.77
CA ALA A 741 -23.45 4.23 -1.88
C ALA A 741 -24.88 4.29 -1.32
N ASN A 742 -25.70 5.21 -1.84
CA ASN A 742 -27.10 5.34 -1.42
C ASN A 742 -27.91 4.04 -1.64
N ASN A 743 -27.52 3.24 -2.63
CA ASN A 743 -28.06 1.90 -2.84
C ASN A 743 -26.93 0.87 -2.97
N HIS A 744 -26.71 0.10 -1.90
CA HIS A 744 -25.72 -1.00 -1.88
C HIS A 744 -26.02 -2.14 -2.87
N SER A 745 -27.25 -2.21 -3.40
CA SER A 745 -27.63 -3.20 -4.41
C SER A 745 -27.29 -2.76 -5.83
N ASP A 746 -27.01 -1.46 -6.04
CA ASP A 746 -26.65 -0.93 -7.35
C ASP A 746 -25.20 -1.26 -7.69
N ARG A 747 -25.01 -2.27 -8.57
CA ARG A 747 -23.70 -2.70 -9.06
C ARG A 747 -22.94 -1.63 -9.84
N ASN A 748 -23.60 -0.56 -10.26
CA ASN A 748 -22.96 0.58 -10.91
C ASN A 748 -22.46 1.63 -9.91
N ALA A 749 -22.82 1.52 -8.63
CA ALA A 749 -22.38 2.42 -7.55
C ALA A 749 -21.37 1.75 -6.60
N VAL A 750 -21.37 0.41 -6.52
CA VAL A 750 -20.50 -0.34 -5.62
C VAL A 750 -19.58 -1.34 -6.32
N ASP A 751 -18.39 -1.56 -5.73
CA ASP A 751 -17.50 -2.64 -6.09
C ASP A 751 -17.91 -3.97 -5.42
N ARG A 752 -17.14 -5.04 -5.65
CA ARG A 752 -17.43 -6.39 -5.10
C ARG A 752 -17.42 -6.46 -3.56
N SER A 753 -16.81 -5.49 -2.89
CA SER A 753 -16.77 -5.41 -1.43
C SER A 753 -17.93 -4.61 -0.83
N GLY A 754 -18.74 -3.96 -1.68
CA GLY A 754 -19.79 -3.02 -1.28
C GLY A 754 -19.30 -1.58 -1.11
N ASN A 755 -18.05 -1.28 -1.48
CA ASN A 755 -17.49 0.06 -1.41
C ASN A 755 -17.86 0.89 -2.63
N ILE A 756 -17.87 2.21 -2.49
CA ILE A 756 -17.96 3.13 -3.63
C ILE A 756 -16.87 2.85 -4.68
N LEU A 757 -17.19 3.08 -5.96
CA LEU A 757 -16.28 2.75 -7.05
C LEU A 757 -14.99 3.61 -7.04
N PRO A 758 -13.85 3.06 -7.52
CA PRO A 758 -12.66 3.84 -7.79
C PRO A 758 -12.92 4.97 -8.78
N GLY A 759 -12.38 6.15 -8.52
CA GLY A 759 -12.63 7.37 -9.29
C GLY A 759 -13.85 8.18 -8.82
N THR A 760 -14.52 7.76 -7.74
CA THR A 760 -15.59 8.54 -7.11
C THR A 760 -15.02 9.83 -6.53
N VAL A 761 -15.58 10.97 -6.91
CA VAL A 761 -15.18 12.29 -6.40
C VAL A 761 -16.38 13.03 -5.81
N VAL A 762 -16.15 13.72 -4.71
CA VAL A 762 -17.08 14.63 -4.05
C VAL A 762 -16.38 15.95 -3.80
N ASP A 763 -16.85 17.02 -4.44
CA ASP A 763 -16.32 18.39 -4.38
C ASP A 763 -17.44 19.40 -4.07
N SER A 764 -18.51 18.93 -3.43
CA SER A 764 -19.65 19.74 -3.06
C SER A 764 -20.25 19.26 -1.75
N LYS A 765 -21.11 20.10 -1.15
CA LYS A 765 -21.91 19.83 0.07
C LYS A 765 -21.09 19.64 1.36
N ILE A 766 -20.19 18.65 1.38
CA ILE A 766 -19.32 18.29 2.52
C ILE A 766 -17.89 18.83 2.38
N CYS A 767 -17.65 19.60 1.31
CA CYS A 767 -16.41 20.31 1.04
C CYS A 767 -16.43 21.72 1.65
N HIS A 768 -15.29 22.38 1.68
CA HIS A 768 -15.16 23.73 2.19
C HIS A 768 -16.06 24.69 1.39
N PRO A 769 -16.77 25.64 2.04
CA PRO A 769 -17.76 26.49 1.36
C PRO A 769 -17.16 27.44 0.32
N THR A 770 -15.89 27.80 0.45
CA THR A 770 -15.22 28.83 -0.37
C THR A 770 -13.87 28.43 -0.92
N GLU A 771 -13.27 27.35 -0.41
CA GLU A 771 -11.93 26.92 -0.80
C GLU A 771 -12.04 25.80 -1.82
N PHE A 772 -10.95 25.54 -2.54
CA PHE A 772 -10.92 24.45 -3.50
C PHE A 772 -10.44 23.19 -2.79
N ASP A 773 -11.40 22.35 -2.41
CA ASP A 773 -11.14 21.01 -1.91
C ASP A 773 -12.05 19.95 -2.54
N PHE A 774 -11.61 18.69 -2.48
CA PHE A 774 -12.40 17.56 -2.96
C PHE A 774 -11.95 16.24 -2.32
N TYR A 775 -12.89 15.33 -2.12
CA TYR A 775 -12.64 13.95 -1.76
C TYR A 775 -12.55 13.09 -3.02
N LEU A 776 -11.53 12.23 -3.12
CA LEU A 776 -11.36 11.27 -4.21
C LEU A 776 -11.11 9.87 -3.65
N CYS A 777 -12.01 8.93 -3.96
CA CYS A 777 -11.79 7.51 -3.74
C CYS A 777 -11.18 6.89 -5.00
N SER A 778 -9.86 6.97 -5.16
CA SER A 778 -9.15 6.47 -6.35
C SER A 778 -8.95 4.95 -6.42
N HIS A 779 -9.26 4.21 -5.36
CA HIS A 779 -8.87 2.80 -5.19
C HIS A 779 -10.08 1.91 -4.91
N ALA A 780 -9.93 0.61 -5.22
CA ALA A 780 -10.95 -0.39 -4.92
C ALA A 780 -10.87 -0.85 -3.46
N GLY A 781 -12.02 -1.02 -2.81
CA GLY A 781 -12.14 -1.62 -1.50
C GLY A 781 -11.81 -3.11 -1.56
N ILE A 782 -10.71 -3.52 -0.94
CA ILE A 782 -10.39 -4.96 -0.80
C ILE A 782 -11.08 -5.51 0.44
N GLN A 783 -11.03 -4.74 1.52
CA GLN A 783 -11.48 -5.14 2.85
C GLN A 783 -11.91 -3.88 3.60
N GLY A 784 -12.94 -4.02 4.43
CA GLY A 784 -13.46 -2.93 5.24
C GLY A 784 -14.16 -1.85 4.41
N THR A 785 -14.25 -0.66 4.98
CA THR A 785 -14.80 0.53 4.31
C THR A 785 -13.65 1.39 3.78
N SER A 786 -13.70 1.70 2.47
CA SER A 786 -12.77 2.57 1.77
C SER A 786 -12.74 3.95 2.41
N ARG A 787 -11.55 4.54 2.44
CA ARG A 787 -11.37 5.92 2.88
C ARG A 787 -10.98 6.78 1.67
N PRO A 788 -11.89 7.63 1.15
CA PRO A 788 -11.53 8.57 0.09
C PRO A 788 -10.43 9.50 0.61
N ALA A 789 -9.43 9.84 -0.18
CA ALA A 789 -8.46 10.85 0.22
C ALA A 789 -9.05 12.25 0.02
N HIS A 790 -8.81 13.16 0.96
CA HIS A 790 -9.22 14.56 0.87
C HIS A 790 -8.06 15.39 0.33
N TYR A 791 -8.33 16.18 -0.70
CA TYR A 791 -7.35 17.04 -1.37
C TYR A 791 -7.79 18.47 -1.19
N HIS A 792 -6.90 19.31 -0.66
CA HIS A 792 -7.16 20.71 -0.42
C HIS A 792 -6.12 21.56 -1.15
N VAL A 793 -6.56 22.40 -2.08
CA VAL A 793 -5.70 23.28 -2.88
C VAL A 793 -5.47 24.57 -2.10
N LEU A 794 -4.29 24.70 -1.50
CA LEU A 794 -3.93 25.87 -0.70
C LEU A 794 -3.42 27.04 -1.56
N TRP A 795 -2.90 26.75 -2.75
CA TRP A 795 -2.38 27.74 -3.67
C TRP A 795 -2.43 27.23 -5.10
N ASP A 796 -2.84 28.07 -6.06
CA ASP A 796 -2.87 27.67 -7.47
C ASP A 796 -2.67 28.83 -8.45
N GLU A 797 -1.43 29.04 -8.87
CA GLU A 797 -1.08 29.99 -9.94
C GLU A 797 -1.25 29.40 -11.34
N ASN A 798 -1.35 28.07 -11.45
CA ASN A 798 -1.55 27.41 -12.73
C ASN A 798 -3.00 27.47 -13.19
N LYS A 799 -3.92 27.86 -12.30
CA LYS A 799 -5.35 28.06 -12.58
C LYS A 799 -6.00 26.77 -13.12
N PHE A 800 -5.76 25.66 -12.42
CA PHE A 800 -6.46 24.41 -12.67
C PHE A 800 -7.97 24.62 -12.52
N SER A 801 -8.73 24.03 -13.46
CA SER A 801 -10.13 23.75 -13.17
C SER A 801 -10.25 22.60 -12.17
N ALA A 802 -11.35 22.55 -11.43
CA ALA A 802 -11.73 21.42 -10.60
C ALA A 802 -11.56 20.10 -11.37
N ASP A 803 -12.12 20.06 -12.57
CA ASP A 803 -12.06 18.93 -13.48
C ASP A 803 -10.65 18.51 -13.86
N GLY A 804 -9.79 19.48 -14.19
CA GLY A 804 -8.41 19.22 -14.60
C GLY A 804 -7.59 18.62 -13.47
N LEU A 805 -7.66 19.20 -12.27
CA LEU A 805 -6.86 18.75 -11.13
C LEU A 805 -7.36 17.40 -10.58
N GLN A 806 -8.67 17.21 -10.49
CA GLN A 806 -9.25 15.94 -10.03
C GLN A 806 -8.90 14.81 -11.01
N SER A 807 -9.00 15.05 -12.33
CA SER A 807 -8.62 14.09 -13.37
C SER A 807 -7.14 13.75 -13.31
N LEU A 808 -6.28 14.76 -13.20
CA LEU A 808 -4.84 14.56 -13.04
C LEU A 808 -4.53 13.70 -11.80
N THR A 809 -5.11 14.08 -10.65
CA THR A 809 -4.90 13.39 -9.37
C THR A 809 -5.32 11.92 -9.45
N ASN A 810 -6.51 11.65 -10.02
CA ASN A 810 -6.99 10.30 -10.25
C ASN A 810 -6.09 9.52 -11.21
N ASN A 811 -5.72 10.10 -12.35
CA ASN A 811 -4.91 9.42 -13.36
C ASN A 811 -3.54 9.04 -12.83
N LEU A 812 -2.90 9.93 -12.06
CA LEU A 812 -1.65 9.63 -11.39
C LEU A 812 -1.80 8.43 -10.44
N CYS A 813 -2.93 8.20 -9.77
CA CYS A 813 -3.12 7.02 -8.91
C CYS A 813 -2.96 5.67 -9.62
N TYR A 814 -3.01 5.64 -10.96
CA TYR A 814 -2.80 4.44 -11.78
C TYR A 814 -1.34 4.24 -12.20
N THR A 815 -0.44 5.19 -11.94
CA THR A 815 0.99 5.09 -12.31
C THR A 815 1.88 4.63 -11.16
N TYR A 816 1.29 4.15 -10.05
CA TYR A 816 2.06 3.63 -8.93
C TYR A 816 2.85 2.37 -9.32
N ALA A 817 4.17 2.46 -9.25
CA ALA A 817 5.07 1.48 -9.85
C ALA A 817 5.02 0.08 -9.23
N ARG A 818 4.63 -0.05 -7.95
CA ARG A 818 4.79 -1.30 -7.19
C ARG A 818 3.67 -2.31 -7.38
N CYS A 819 2.56 -1.91 -8.02
CA CYS A 819 1.44 -2.82 -8.26
C CYS A 819 0.66 -2.46 -9.52
N THR A 820 -0.19 -3.37 -9.94
CA THR A 820 -1.12 -3.20 -11.07
C THR A 820 -2.52 -2.83 -10.57
N ARG A 821 -2.55 -1.84 -9.68
CA ARG A 821 -3.77 -1.35 -9.03
C ARG A 821 -3.67 0.15 -8.82
N SER A 822 -4.80 0.84 -8.92
CA SER A 822 -4.92 2.22 -8.49
C SER A 822 -4.77 2.31 -6.97
N VAL A 823 -3.96 3.25 -6.51
CA VAL A 823 -3.67 3.47 -5.08
C VAL A 823 -4.53 4.57 -4.49
N SER A 824 -4.69 4.57 -3.16
CA SER A 824 -5.62 5.43 -2.42
C SER A 824 -5.23 6.91 -2.31
N ILE A 825 -3.98 7.24 -2.65
CA ILE A 825 -3.43 8.59 -2.63
C ILE A 825 -2.53 8.74 -3.85
N VAL A 826 -2.34 9.98 -4.29
CA VAL A 826 -1.53 10.29 -5.48
C VAL A 826 -0.09 9.77 -5.31
N PRO A 827 0.53 9.09 -6.29
CA PRO A 827 1.80 8.42 -6.09
C PRO A 827 2.97 9.28 -5.62
N PRO A 828 3.16 10.55 -6.03
CA PRO A 828 4.16 11.43 -5.42
C PRO A 828 4.10 11.43 -3.89
N ALA A 829 2.91 11.66 -3.30
CA ALA A 829 2.72 11.63 -1.85
C ALA A 829 3.03 10.23 -1.28
N TYR A 830 2.56 9.18 -1.96
CA TYR A 830 2.84 7.80 -1.54
C TYR A 830 4.35 7.48 -1.56
N TYR A 831 5.07 7.91 -2.59
CA TYR A 831 6.51 7.71 -2.71
C TYR A 831 7.29 8.49 -1.64
N ALA A 832 6.86 9.71 -1.30
CA ALA A 832 7.42 10.46 -0.18
C ALA A 832 7.26 9.68 1.14
N HIS A 833 6.07 9.17 1.43
CA HIS A 833 5.84 8.33 2.61
C HIS A 833 6.72 7.06 2.61
N LEU A 834 6.90 6.40 1.46
CA LEU A 834 7.83 5.27 1.35
C LEU A 834 9.30 5.65 1.60
N ALA A 835 9.73 6.82 1.11
CA ALA A 835 11.07 7.33 1.30
C ALA A 835 11.32 7.70 2.77
N ALA A 836 10.37 8.40 3.43
CA ALA A 836 10.44 8.71 4.86
C ALA A 836 10.50 7.44 5.72
N PHE A 837 9.62 6.47 5.44
CA PHE A 837 9.64 5.17 6.12
C PHE A 837 10.94 4.39 5.88
N ARG A 838 11.51 4.47 4.67
CA ARG A 838 12.82 3.86 4.38
C ARG A 838 13.93 4.53 5.20
N ALA A 839 13.93 5.86 5.29
CA ALA A 839 14.98 6.60 5.99
C ALA A 839 15.01 6.35 7.50
N ARG A 840 13.88 5.94 8.11
CA ARG A 840 13.84 5.48 9.51
C ARG A 840 14.84 4.35 9.78
N PHE A 841 15.10 3.48 8.80
CA PHE A 841 16.08 2.39 8.95
C PHE A 841 17.54 2.84 8.89
N TYR A 842 17.81 4.07 8.43
CA TYR A 842 19.17 4.60 8.37
C TYR A 842 19.62 5.20 9.69
N MET A 843 18.68 5.42 10.60
CA MET A 843 18.97 5.82 11.96
C MET A 843 19.68 4.68 12.69
N GLU A 844 20.84 4.97 13.28
CA GLU A 844 21.47 4.03 14.20
C GLU A 844 20.56 3.83 15.41
N PRO A 845 20.36 2.59 15.90
CA PRO A 845 19.73 2.39 17.18
C PRO A 845 20.58 3.10 18.23
N GLU A 846 20.01 4.05 18.96
CA GLU A 846 20.66 4.56 20.17
C GLU A 846 20.91 3.35 21.06
N THR A 847 22.19 3.00 21.24
CA THR A 847 22.60 2.00 22.23
C THR A 847 22.12 2.51 23.57
N SER A 848 21.05 1.93 24.08
CA SER A 848 20.56 2.14 25.44
C SER A 848 21.52 1.45 26.43
N ASP A 849 22.78 1.87 26.44
CA ASP A 849 23.89 1.32 27.23
C ASP A 849 24.88 2.40 27.72
N SER A 850 24.46 3.66 27.86
CA SER A 850 25.25 4.67 28.60
C SER A 850 25.03 4.61 30.12
N GLY A 851 24.65 3.45 30.62
CA GLY A 851 24.35 3.24 32.03
C GLY A 851 24.85 1.90 32.55
N SER A 852 26.10 1.52 32.27
CA SER A 852 26.83 0.57 33.13
C SER A 852 28.31 0.42 32.78
N MET A 853 29.13 0.42 33.84
CA MET A 853 30.52 -0.05 33.96
C MET A 853 31.68 0.83 33.44
N THR A 854 32.11 1.79 34.26
CA THR A 854 33.54 2.03 34.49
C THR A 854 33.82 1.87 35.99
N SER A 855 34.16 0.65 36.40
CA SER A 855 34.74 0.36 37.71
C SER A 855 36.07 -0.36 37.48
N ALA A 856 37.16 0.39 37.42
CA ALA A 856 38.49 -0.08 37.86
C ALA A 856 39.50 1.08 37.88
N MET A 857 40.14 1.21 39.04
CA MET A 857 41.41 1.88 39.35
C MET A 857 41.48 3.41 39.37
N ALA A 858 41.31 3.98 40.57
CA ALA A 858 42.34 4.81 41.20
C ALA A 858 41.99 5.02 42.70
N SER A 859 42.72 4.33 43.57
CA SER A 859 42.78 4.59 45.00
C SER A 859 43.94 5.53 45.30
N ALA A 860 43.68 6.74 45.82
CA ALA A 860 44.48 7.41 46.87
C ALA A 860 44.00 8.84 47.17
N ARG A 861 43.79 9.09 48.48
CA ARG A 861 43.91 10.36 49.24
C ARG A 861 42.82 11.46 49.12
N GLY A 862 41.92 11.44 50.12
CA GLY A 862 41.84 12.49 51.16
C GLY A 862 41.11 13.80 50.85
N GLY A 863 40.05 14.09 51.63
CA GLY A 863 39.56 15.46 51.86
C GLY A 863 38.04 15.60 51.90
N MET A 864 37.46 15.71 53.10
CA MET A 864 36.09 16.19 53.32
C MET A 864 36.00 17.69 53.00
N ILE A 865 35.05 18.12 52.14
CA ILE A 865 34.40 19.44 52.27
C ILE A 865 32.90 19.34 51.87
N VAL A 866 32.08 19.67 52.87
CA VAL A 866 30.68 20.10 52.96
C VAL A 866 29.90 20.36 51.66
N GLY A 867 28.72 19.73 51.57
CA GLY A 867 27.76 19.89 50.49
C GLY A 867 26.71 20.99 50.73
N GLY A 868 26.35 21.65 49.62
CA GLY A 868 25.19 22.53 49.49
C GLY A 868 24.97 22.81 48.01
N GLY A 869 23.99 22.15 47.38
CA GLY A 869 23.70 22.33 45.95
C GLY A 869 22.42 21.64 45.53
N ALA A 870 21.38 22.44 45.33
CA ALA A 870 20.06 22.04 44.88
C ALA A 870 20.13 21.20 43.59
N ARG A 871 19.52 20.01 43.59
CA ARG A 871 19.33 19.20 42.38
C ARG A 871 18.21 19.80 41.54
N SER A 872 18.61 20.62 40.57
CA SER A 872 17.80 20.97 39.41
C SER A 872 17.45 19.71 38.63
N THR A 873 16.16 19.49 38.41
CA THR A 873 15.61 18.58 37.43
C THR A 873 16.08 19.02 36.04
N ARG A 874 17.12 18.38 35.50
CA ARG A 874 17.47 18.50 34.08
C ARG A 874 16.32 17.96 33.23
N VAL A 875 15.49 18.87 32.74
CA VAL A 875 14.76 18.71 31.47
C VAL A 875 15.82 18.37 30.41
N PRO A 876 15.62 17.35 29.54
CA PRO A 876 16.50 17.16 28.40
C PRO A 876 16.45 18.44 27.57
N GLY A 877 17.59 19.13 27.43
CA GLY A 877 17.64 20.39 26.69
C GLY A 877 17.11 20.20 25.27
N ALA A 878 16.18 21.05 24.86
CA ALA A 878 15.58 21.11 23.53
C ALA A 878 16.59 21.48 22.40
N ASN A 879 17.90 21.50 22.68
CA ASN A 879 18.95 22.03 21.81
C ASN A 879 20.05 21.01 21.46
N ALA A 880 19.83 19.69 21.63
CA ALA A 880 20.75 18.73 21.03
C ALA A 880 20.55 18.76 19.49
N PRO A 881 21.59 19.07 18.69
CA PRO A 881 21.43 19.17 17.24
C PRO A 881 20.97 17.81 16.68
N VAL A 882 19.90 17.83 15.88
CA VAL A 882 19.37 16.63 15.23
C VAL A 882 20.48 15.99 14.40
N ARG A 883 20.86 14.75 14.73
CA ARG A 883 21.90 14.04 13.98
C ARG A 883 21.45 13.87 12.53
N PRO A 884 22.25 14.31 11.54
CA PRO A 884 21.88 14.16 10.14
C PRO A 884 21.83 12.69 9.75
N LEU A 885 20.93 12.36 8.81
CA LEU A 885 20.88 11.02 8.23
C LEU A 885 22.17 10.74 7.43
N PRO A 886 22.64 9.48 7.40
CA PRO A 886 23.72 9.09 6.51
C PRO A 886 23.43 9.47 5.05
N ALA A 887 24.42 10.00 4.36
CA ALA A 887 24.27 10.39 2.97
C ALA A 887 24.06 9.16 2.09
N LEU A 888 22.96 9.14 1.34
CA LEU A 888 22.74 8.13 0.30
C LEU A 888 23.78 8.27 -0.81
N LYS A 889 24.18 7.14 -1.39
CA LYS A 889 25.05 7.15 -2.58
C LYS A 889 24.30 7.72 -3.80
N ASP A 890 25.01 8.46 -4.65
CA ASP A 890 24.40 9.20 -5.76
C ASP A 890 23.73 8.32 -6.81
N ASN A 891 24.26 7.12 -7.05
CA ASN A 891 23.63 6.15 -7.95
C ASN A 891 22.29 5.63 -7.40
N VAL A 892 22.16 5.47 -6.09
CA VAL A 892 20.90 5.08 -5.42
C VAL A 892 19.89 6.23 -5.39
N LYS A 893 20.33 7.47 -5.14
CA LYS A 893 19.45 8.66 -5.10
C LYS A 893 18.68 8.91 -6.40
N ARG A 894 19.24 8.49 -7.54
CA ARG A 894 18.68 8.71 -8.88
C ARG A 894 17.58 7.72 -9.26
N VAL A 895 17.40 6.65 -8.49
CA VAL A 895 16.40 5.61 -8.75
C VAL A 895 15.37 5.57 -7.63
N MET A 896 14.27 4.85 -7.87
CA MET A 896 13.20 4.68 -6.90
C MET A 896 13.57 3.59 -5.86
N PHE A 897 14.69 3.75 -5.15
CA PHE A 897 15.26 2.75 -4.22
C PHE A 897 14.28 2.35 -3.09
N TYR A 898 13.39 3.27 -2.71
CA TYR A 898 12.35 3.08 -1.71
C TYR A 898 11.19 2.19 -2.18
N CYS A 899 11.16 1.80 -3.46
CA CYS A 899 10.07 0.98 -4.02
C CYS A 899 10.08 -0.51 -3.65
#